data_AF-A0A654FN92-F1
#
_entry.id   AF-A0A654FN92-F1
#
_cell.length_a   1.000
_cell.length_b   1.000
_cell.length_c   1.000
_cell.angle_alpha   90.00
_cell.angle_beta   90.00
_cell.angle_gamma   90.00
#
_symmetry.space_group_name_H-M   'P 1'
#
loop_
_entity.id
_entity.type
_entity.pdbx_description
1 polymer ?
#
loop_
_entity_poly.entity_id
_entity_poly.type
_entity_poly.pdbx_seq_one_letter_code
_entity_poly.pdbx_strand_id
1 'polypeptide(L)'
;MSKTILFLALFLSIVLNVQISFVVAESKVYVVYLGEKEHDNPESVTESHHQMLWSLLGSKEAVLDSIVYSYRHGFSGFAAKLTESQAQQISELPEVVQVIPNTLYEMTTTRTWDYLGVSPGNSDSLLQKANMGYNVIVGVIDSGVWPESEMFNDKGYGPIPSRWKGGCESGELFNGSIHCNRKLIGAKYFIDANNAQFGVLNKTENPDYLSPRDFNGHGTHVASTIGGSFLPNVSYLGLGRGTARGGAPGVHIAVYKACWVQRGCSGADVLKAMDEAIHDGVDILSLSLQTSVPLFPETDARELTSVGAFHAVAKGIPVVAAAGNAGPTAQTLSNVAPWILTVAATTQDRSFPTAITLGNNITILGQAIFGGSELGFVGLTYPESPLSGDCENLSANPKSAMEGKVVLCFAASTPSNAAITAVINAGGLGLIMARNPTHLLRPLRNFPYVSVDFELGTDILFYIRSTRSPIVNIQASRTLFGQSVSTKVATFSSRGPNSVSPAILKPDIAAPGVNILAAISPNSSINDGGFAMMSGTSMATPVVSGVVVLLKSLHPDWSPSAIKSAIVTTAWRTDPSGEPIFADGSSRKLADPFDYGGGLINPEKAVKPGLVYDMTTDDYVMYMCSVDYSDISISRVLGKITVCPNPKPSVLDLNLPSITIPNLRGEVTLTRTVTNVGPVNSVYKVVIDPPTGVNVAVTPTELVFDSTTTKRSFTVRVSTTHKVNTGYYFGSLTWTDTLHNVAIPVSVRTQILQRYYDEN
;
A
#
# COMPACT_ATOMS: atom_id res chain seq x y z
N MET A 1 -82.99 25.02 -4.25
CA MET A 1 -81.61 25.31 -3.77
C MET A 1 -81.15 24.42 -2.59
N SER A 2 -82.04 23.80 -1.81
CA SER A 2 -81.64 23.04 -0.59
C SER A 2 -81.07 21.63 -0.84
N LYS A 3 -81.56 20.87 -1.84
CA LYS A 3 -81.11 19.48 -2.07
C LYS A 3 -79.71 19.36 -2.70
N THR A 4 -79.31 20.32 -3.54
CA THR A 4 -78.02 20.30 -4.25
C THR A 4 -76.85 20.64 -3.31
N ILE A 5 -77.08 21.53 -2.34
CA ILE A 5 -76.07 21.90 -1.32
C ILE A 5 -75.83 20.74 -0.36
N LEU A 6 -76.88 19.98 0.00
CA LEU A 6 -76.75 18.80 0.86
C LEU A 6 -75.94 17.68 0.18
N PHE A 7 -76.15 17.46 -1.13
CA PHE A 7 -75.37 16.49 -1.90
C PHE A 7 -73.91 16.91 -2.08
N LEU A 8 -73.65 18.20 -2.29
CA LEU A 8 -72.27 18.71 -2.42
C LEU A 8 -71.53 18.62 -1.08
N ALA A 9 -72.20 18.90 0.04
CA ALA A 9 -71.61 18.75 1.38
C ALA A 9 -71.35 17.28 1.74
N LEU A 10 -72.25 16.36 1.37
CA LEU A 10 -72.03 14.93 1.56
C LEU A 10 -70.87 14.43 0.70
N PHE A 11 -70.79 14.86 -0.56
CA PHE A 11 -69.71 14.49 -1.48
C PHE A 11 -68.37 15.08 -1.03
N LEU A 12 -68.32 16.34 -0.58
CA LEU A 12 -67.10 16.92 -0.01
C LEU A 12 -66.70 16.20 1.29
N SER A 13 -67.66 15.82 2.14
CA SER A 13 -67.34 15.07 3.37
C SER A 13 -66.83 13.66 3.08
N ILE A 14 -67.30 13.01 2.00
CA ILE A 14 -66.78 11.71 1.55
C ILE A 14 -65.40 11.88 0.92
N VAL A 15 -65.17 12.91 0.10
CA VAL A 15 -63.86 13.17 -0.51
C VAL A 15 -62.81 13.61 0.55
N LEU A 16 -63.20 14.41 1.55
CA LEU A 16 -62.34 14.78 2.68
C LEU A 16 -62.10 13.62 3.66
N ASN A 17 -63.05 12.69 3.84
CA ASN A 17 -62.83 11.47 4.63
C ASN A 17 -62.04 10.39 3.87
N VAL A 18 -62.02 10.42 2.52
CA VAL A 18 -61.19 9.51 1.71
C VAL A 18 -59.76 10.05 1.54
N GLN A 19 -59.53 11.36 1.74
CA GLN A 19 -58.19 11.96 1.73
C GLN A 19 -57.50 12.02 3.10
N ILE A 20 -58.13 11.53 4.17
CA ILE A 20 -57.48 11.32 5.46
C ILE A 20 -57.32 9.81 5.68
N SER A 21 -56.06 9.36 5.59
CA SER A 21 -55.53 8.06 6.01
C SER A 21 -55.55 6.91 5.00
N PHE A 22 -54.66 7.00 4.00
CA PHE A 22 -53.74 5.88 3.71
C PHE A 22 -52.30 6.42 3.73
N VAL A 23 -51.84 6.83 4.91
CA VAL A 23 -50.40 6.73 5.19
C VAL A 23 -50.17 5.24 5.40
N VAL A 24 -49.86 4.52 4.32
CA VAL A 24 -49.30 3.17 4.47
C VAL A 24 -47.96 3.41 5.16
N ALA A 25 -47.88 3.10 6.46
CA ALA A 25 -46.64 3.17 7.20
C ALA A 25 -45.62 2.31 6.45
N GLU A 26 -44.59 2.94 5.89
CA GLU A 26 -43.62 2.27 5.05
C GLU A 26 -42.83 1.28 5.92
N SER A 27 -43.05 -0.02 5.70
CA SER A 27 -42.32 -1.06 6.42
C SER A 27 -40.88 -1.11 5.89
N LYS A 28 -39.90 -0.92 6.77
CA LYS A 28 -38.47 -1.06 6.47
C LYS A 28 -37.94 -2.34 7.10
N VAL A 29 -36.82 -2.84 6.61
CA VAL A 29 -36.17 -4.00 7.25
C VAL A 29 -35.39 -3.51 8.46
N TYR A 30 -35.63 -4.14 9.61
CA TYR A 30 -34.88 -3.94 10.86
C TYR A 30 -34.25 -5.26 11.29
N VAL A 31 -33.07 -5.18 11.87
CA VAL A 31 -32.35 -6.29 12.51
C VAL A 31 -32.56 -6.19 14.02
N VAL A 32 -33.18 -7.21 14.60
CA VAL A 32 -33.42 -7.36 16.03
C VAL A 32 -32.38 -8.33 16.58
N TYR A 33 -31.43 -7.81 17.36
CA TYR A 33 -30.34 -8.58 17.95
C TYR A 33 -30.68 -8.96 19.39
N LEU A 34 -30.57 -10.25 19.73
CA LEU A 34 -30.97 -10.81 21.02
C LEU A 34 -29.78 -11.31 21.87
N GLY A 35 -28.54 -11.14 21.39
CA GLY A 35 -27.34 -11.59 22.11
C GLY A 35 -26.97 -13.05 21.84
N GLU A 36 -26.43 -13.74 22.85
CA GLU A 36 -26.07 -15.16 22.76
C GLU A 36 -27.31 -16.05 22.59
N LYS A 37 -27.16 -17.22 21.96
CA LYS A 37 -28.28 -18.15 21.79
C LYS A 37 -28.65 -18.81 23.12
N GLU A 38 -29.92 -18.77 23.48
CA GLU A 38 -30.44 -19.44 24.68
C GLU A 38 -30.66 -20.95 24.46
N HIS A 39 -30.69 -21.37 23.19
CA HIS A 39 -30.90 -22.77 22.81
C HIS A 39 -29.80 -23.25 21.85
N ASP A 40 -29.36 -24.48 22.04
CA ASP A 40 -28.36 -25.08 21.15
C ASP A 40 -28.93 -25.54 19.81
N ASN A 41 -30.21 -25.92 19.78
CA ASN A 41 -30.90 -26.37 18.57
C ASN A 41 -31.35 -25.15 17.72
N PRO A 42 -30.88 -25.01 16.47
CA PRO A 42 -31.29 -23.93 15.57
C PRO A 42 -32.80 -23.85 15.31
N GLU A 43 -33.53 -24.97 15.33
CA GLU A 43 -34.99 -24.97 15.14
C GLU A 43 -35.70 -24.31 16.32
N SER A 44 -35.27 -24.61 17.55
CA SER A 44 -35.81 -24.00 18.77
C SER A 44 -35.51 -22.51 18.85
N VAL A 45 -34.32 -22.07 18.42
CA VAL A 45 -33.96 -20.64 18.29
C VAL A 45 -34.82 -19.95 17.22
N THR A 46 -35.10 -20.65 16.11
CA THR A 46 -35.98 -20.10 15.07
C THR A 46 -37.39 -19.93 15.60
N GLU A 47 -37.90 -20.90 16.37
CA GLU A 47 -39.24 -20.85 16.93
C GLU A 47 -39.40 -19.72 17.95
N SER A 48 -38.39 -19.45 18.79
CA SER A 48 -38.43 -18.31 19.72
C SER A 48 -38.48 -16.96 18.98
N HIS A 49 -37.78 -16.82 17.86
CA HIS A 49 -37.90 -15.63 17.01
C HIS A 49 -39.31 -15.44 16.44
N HIS A 50 -39.92 -16.54 15.98
CA HIS A 50 -41.30 -16.49 15.46
C HIS A 50 -42.28 -16.12 16.57
N GLN A 51 -42.10 -16.65 17.79
CA GLN A 51 -42.94 -16.30 18.94
C GLN A 51 -42.82 -14.82 19.31
N MET A 52 -41.61 -14.26 19.30
CA MET A 52 -41.37 -12.84 19.56
C MET A 52 -41.97 -11.93 18.49
N LEU A 53 -41.84 -12.29 17.21
CA LEU A 53 -42.52 -11.55 16.14
C LEU A 53 -44.04 -11.72 16.21
N TRP A 54 -44.52 -12.89 16.63
CA TRP A 54 -45.95 -13.15 16.75
C TRP A 54 -46.60 -12.31 17.85
N SER A 55 -45.91 -12.10 18.98
CA SER A 55 -46.41 -11.22 20.05
C SER A 55 -46.55 -9.77 19.58
N LEU A 56 -45.71 -9.33 18.63
CA LEU A 56 -45.76 -8.00 18.03
C LEU A 56 -46.79 -7.86 16.89
N LEU A 57 -46.90 -8.88 16.02
CA LEU A 57 -47.66 -8.82 14.77
C LEU A 57 -49.04 -9.49 14.83
N GLY A 58 -49.31 -10.28 15.87
CA GLY A 58 -50.62 -10.83 16.20
C GLY A 58 -51.09 -12.03 15.35
N SER A 59 -50.42 -12.39 14.26
CA SER A 59 -50.76 -13.57 13.44
C SER A 59 -49.53 -14.30 12.90
N LYS A 60 -49.63 -15.62 12.73
CA LYS A 60 -48.53 -16.44 12.20
C LYS A 60 -48.23 -16.11 10.74
N GLU A 61 -49.26 -15.79 9.97
CA GLU A 61 -49.17 -15.39 8.57
C GLU A 61 -48.36 -14.08 8.45
N ALA A 62 -48.64 -13.08 9.30
CA ALA A 62 -47.87 -11.83 9.32
C ALA A 62 -46.41 -12.02 9.75
N VAL A 63 -46.12 -12.99 10.62
CA VAL A 63 -44.74 -13.34 10.97
C VAL A 63 -44.01 -13.91 9.76
N LEU A 64 -44.63 -14.87 9.06
CA LEU A 64 -44.02 -15.48 7.87
C LEU A 64 -43.81 -14.46 6.74
N ASP A 65 -44.72 -13.50 6.58
CA ASP A 65 -44.63 -12.45 5.56
C ASP A 65 -43.63 -11.33 5.91
N SER A 66 -43.38 -11.09 7.20
CA SER A 66 -42.49 -10.04 7.68
C SER A 66 -41.06 -10.52 7.91
N ILE A 67 -40.86 -11.76 8.37
CA ILE A 67 -39.53 -12.28 8.69
C ILE A 67 -38.71 -12.46 7.40
N VAL A 68 -37.53 -11.86 7.39
CA VAL A 68 -36.57 -11.94 6.28
C VAL A 68 -35.53 -13.00 6.57
N TYR A 69 -34.94 -12.98 7.77
CA TYR A 69 -33.93 -13.93 8.21
C TYR A 69 -34.04 -14.23 9.70
N SER A 70 -33.64 -15.45 10.08
CA SER A 70 -33.50 -15.89 11.47
C SER A 70 -32.03 -16.28 11.72
N TYR A 71 -31.31 -15.49 12.51
CA TYR A 71 -29.91 -15.71 12.88
C TYR A 71 -29.85 -16.67 14.08
N ARG A 72 -29.46 -17.92 13.85
CA ARG A 72 -29.72 -19.04 14.79
C ARG A 72 -28.54 -19.97 15.06
N HIS A 73 -27.35 -19.61 14.58
CA HIS A 73 -26.19 -20.50 14.57
C HIS A 73 -25.05 -20.01 15.46
N GLY A 74 -24.69 -18.72 15.40
CA GLY A 74 -23.60 -18.14 16.21
C GLY A 74 -24.07 -17.16 17.29
N PHE A 75 -25.28 -16.63 17.16
CA PHE A 75 -25.94 -15.68 18.06
C PHE A 75 -27.44 -15.72 17.77
N SER A 76 -28.25 -15.10 18.62
CA SER A 76 -29.71 -15.04 18.51
C SER A 76 -30.18 -13.70 17.94
N GLY A 77 -31.19 -13.72 17.09
CA GLY A 77 -31.77 -12.53 16.46
C GLY A 77 -32.41 -12.80 15.10
N PHE A 78 -33.11 -11.81 14.56
CA PHE A 78 -33.79 -11.92 13.27
C PHE A 78 -33.84 -10.58 12.53
N ALA A 79 -34.01 -10.64 11.21
CA ALA A 79 -34.34 -9.48 10.38
C ALA A 79 -35.81 -9.57 9.96
N ALA A 80 -36.57 -8.49 10.09
CA ALA A 80 -37.98 -8.45 9.72
C ALA A 80 -38.37 -7.11 9.11
N LYS A 81 -39.37 -7.11 8.23
CA LYS A 81 -40.04 -5.90 7.73
C LYS A 81 -40.98 -5.38 8.82
N LEU A 82 -40.60 -4.26 9.44
CA LEU A 82 -41.34 -3.63 10.51
C LEU A 82 -41.60 -2.16 10.16
N THR A 83 -42.70 -1.61 10.67
CA THR A 83 -42.88 -0.15 10.75
C THR A 83 -42.01 0.43 11.87
N GLU A 84 -41.74 1.73 11.83
CA GLU A 84 -40.93 2.39 12.87
C GLU A 84 -41.53 2.22 14.29
N SER A 85 -42.85 2.28 14.41
CA SER A 85 -43.54 2.03 15.69
C SER A 85 -43.39 0.58 16.17
N GLN A 86 -43.41 -0.40 15.26
CA GLN A 86 -43.19 -1.81 15.60
C GLN A 86 -41.72 -2.07 15.99
N ALA A 87 -40.77 -1.43 15.31
CA ALA A 87 -39.36 -1.51 15.65
C ALA A 87 -39.06 -0.88 17.03
N GLN A 88 -39.77 0.20 17.38
CA GLN A 88 -39.67 0.79 18.72
C GLN A 88 -40.27 -0.14 19.80
N GLN A 89 -41.48 -0.67 19.58
CA GLN A 89 -42.12 -1.60 20.50
C GLN A 89 -41.27 -2.84 20.77
N ILE A 90 -40.65 -3.41 19.73
CA ILE A 90 -39.79 -4.58 19.91
C ILE A 90 -38.48 -4.23 20.61
N SER A 91 -37.97 -3.00 20.47
CA SER A 91 -36.76 -2.55 21.18
C SER A 91 -36.92 -2.40 22.69
N GLU A 92 -38.16 -2.34 23.17
CA GLU A 92 -38.48 -2.22 24.61
C GLU A 92 -38.55 -3.59 25.32
N LEU A 93 -38.44 -4.70 24.58
CA LEU A 93 -38.44 -6.04 25.16
C LEU A 93 -37.10 -6.34 25.88
N PRO A 94 -37.12 -6.91 27.09
CA PRO A 94 -35.90 -7.16 27.87
C PRO A 94 -34.95 -8.18 27.21
N GLU A 95 -35.45 -9.04 26.34
CA GLU A 95 -34.66 -10.00 25.56
C GLU A 95 -33.96 -9.36 24.35
N VAL A 96 -34.34 -8.13 23.97
CA VAL A 96 -33.81 -7.43 22.81
C VAL A 96 -32.63 -6.54 23.22
N VAL A 97 -31.45 -6.86 22.71
CA VAL A 97 -30.22 -6.10 22.97
C VAL A 97 -30.22 -4.79 22.18
N GLN A 98 -30.60 -4.85 20.90
CA GLN A 98 -30.71 -3.67 20.03
C GLN A 98 -31.56 -3.95 18.79
N VAL A 99 -32.20 -2.90 18.28
CA VAL A 99 -32.92 -2.90 17.01
C VAL A 99 -32.22 -1.94 16.05
N ILE A 100 -31.72 -2.45 14.93
CA ILE A 100 -30.87 -1.71 13.99
C ILE A 100 -31.60 -1.60 12.63
N PRO A 101 -31.74 -0.41 12.03
CA PRO A 101 -32.27 -0.29 10.67
C PRO A 101 -31.33 -0.92 9.64
N ASN A 102 -31.89 -1.56 8.60
CA ASN A 102 -31.11 -2.12 7.51
C ASN A 102 -30.28 -1.04 6.82
N THR A 103 -28.98 -1.29 6.68
CA THR A 103 -28.02 -0.38 6.04
C THR A 103 -27.57 -0.97 4.70
N LEU A 104 -27.61 -0.17 3.64
CA LEU A 104 -26.99 -0.51 2.36
C LEU A 104 -25.50 -0.14 2.43
N TYR A 105 -24.63 -1.10 2.10
CA TYR A 105 -23.19 -0.87 2.00
C TYR A 105 -22.80 -0.49 0.58
N GLU A 106 -21.95 0.54 0.42
CA GLU A 106 -21.33 0.86 -0.87
C GLU A 106 -20.25 -0.17 -1.21
N MET A 107 -20.10 -0.49 -2.51
CA MET A 107 -19.06 -1.38 -2.99
C MET A 107 -17.68 -0.69 -2.87
N THR A 108 -16.91 -1.09 -1.86
CA THR A 108 -15.54 -0.62 -1.62
C THR A 108 -14.61 -1.07 -2.72
N THR A 109 -13.55 -0.29 -2.95
CA THR A 109 -12.46 -0.70 -3.85
C THR A 109 -11.69 -1.87 -3.21
N THR A 110 -10.67 -2.46 -3.84
CA THR A 110 -9.88 -3.56 -3.24
C THR A 110 -8.95 -3.09 -2.09
N ARG A 111 -9.47 -2.19 -1.25
CA ARG A 111 -9.05 -1.58 0.03
C ARG A 111 -7.95 -0.54 -0.02
N THR A 112 -6.92 -0.69 -0.85
CA THR A 112 -5.73 0.18 -0.80
C THR A 112 -6.05 1.67 -0.92
N TRP A 113 -6.91 2.05 -1.88
CA TRP A 113 -7.22 3.46 -2.12
C TRP A 113 -8.22 4.04 -1.12
N ASP A 114 -9.18 3.23 -0.68
CA ASP A 114 -10.12 3.64 0.38
C ASP A 114 -9.40 3.84 1.71
N TYR A 115 -8.42 2.98 2.01
CA TYR A 115 -7.54 3.11 3.17
C TYR A 115 -6.73 4.42 3.15
N LEU A 116 -6.30 4.87 1.97
CA LEU A 116 -5.63 6.16 1.78
C LEU A 116 -6.59 7.35 1.64
N GLY A 117 -7.90 7.14 1.85
CA GLY A 117 -8.92 8.20 1.77
C GLY A 117 -9.27 8.66 0.36
N VAL A 118 -8.74 8.02 -0.69
CA VAL A 118 -9.07 8.33 -2.09
C VAL A 118 -10.35 7.55 -2.44
N SER A 119 -11.52 8.12 -2.19
CA SER A 119 -12.81 7.46 -2.50
C SER A 119 -13.37 7.88 -3.87
N PRO A 120 -13.99 6.96 -4.65
CA PRO A 120 -14.69 7.32 -5.88
C PRO A 120 -16.08 7.94 -5.66
N GLY A 121 -16.65 7.84 -4.45
CA GLY A 121 -18.10 7.98 -4.20
C GLY A 121 -18.67 9.41 -4.05
N ASN A 122 -17.84 10.46 -4.11
CA ASN A 122 -18.31 11.85 -3.99
C ASN A 122 -17.80 12.70 -5.16
N SER A 123 -18.65 13.58 -5.72
CA SER A 123 -18.25 14.57 -6.73
C SER A 123 -17.13 15.50 -6.26
N ASP A 124 -17.00 15.69 -4.94
CA ASP A 124 -15.93 16.48 -4.32
C ASP A 124 -14.66 15.68 -3.98
N SER A 125 -14.57 14.39 -4.32
CA SER A 125 -13.39 13.60 -3.99
C SER A 125 -12.16 14.06 -4.80
N LEU A 126 -10.95 13.84 -4.25
CA LEU A 126 -9.69 14.08 -4.97
C LEU A 126 -9.69 13.42 -6.35
N LEU A 127 -10.20 12.19 -6.43
CA LEU A 127 -10.22 11.41 -7.65
C LEU A 127 -11.02 12.12 -8.76
N GLN A 128 -12.17 12.71 -8.44
CA GLN A 128 -13.00 13.45 -9.40
C GLN A 128 -12.40 14.82 -9.72
N LYS A 129 -11.90 15.55 -8.72
CA LYS A 129 -11.25 16.86 -8.91
C LYS A 129 -10.04 16.77 -9.84
N ALA A 130 -9.26 15.71 -9.74
CA ALA A 130 -8.12 15.43 -10.61
C ALA A 130 -8.53 14.81 -11.96
N ASN A 131 -9.83 14.73 -12.28
CA ASN A 131 -10.36 14.05 -13.47
C ASN A 131 -9.74 12.65 -13.67
N MET A 132 -9.55 11.93 -12.55
CA MET A 132 -8.92 10.60 -12.48
C MET A 132 -7.52 10.51 -13.13
N GLY A 133 -6.83 11.63 -13.35
CA GLY A 133 -5.53 11.68 -14.03
C GLY A 133 -5.60 11.65 -15.56
N TYR A 134 -6.78 11.90 -16.16
CA TYR A 134 -7.03 11.74 -17.60
C TYR A 134 -5.99 12.40 -18.52
N ASN A 135 -5.52 13.60 -18.19
CA ASN A 135 -4.57 14.32 -19.06
C ASN A 135 -3.11 13.89 -18.87
N VAL A 136 -2.83 12.95 -17.97
CA VAL A 136 -1.47 12.54 -17.57
C VAL A 136 -1.10 11.21 -18.22
N ILE A 137 0.16 11.07 -18.60
CA ILE A 137 0.77 9.87 -19.18
C ILE A 137 1.83 9.36 -18.20
N VAL A 138 1.67 8.12 -17.74
CA VAL A 138 2.65 7.46 -16.88
C VAL A 138 3.43 6.40 -17.65
N GLY A 139 4.76 6.50 -17.59
CA GLY A 139 5.68 5.48 -18.09
C GLY A 139 5.98 4.44 -17.02
N VAL A 140 5.81 3.16 -17.34
CA VAL A 140 6.09 2.02 -16.44
C VAL A 140 7.22 1.21 -17.03
N ILE A 141 8.37 1.15 -16.34
CA ILE A 141 9.52 0.34 -16.76
C ILE A 141 9.56 -0.93 -15.91
N ASP A 142 9.22 -2.07 -16.52
CA ASP A 142 8.96 -3.32 -15.79
C ASP A 142 9.07 -4.57 -16.69
N SER A 143 8.37 -5.66 -16.38
CA SER A 143 8.34 -6.95 -17.13
C SER A 143 7.37 -6.98 -18.31
N GLY A 144 6.70 -5.86 -18.62
CA GLY A 144 5.74 -5.74 -19.71
C GLY A 144 4.31 -5.54 -19.23
N VAL A 145 3.34 -5.78 -20.11
CA VAL A 145 1.89 -5.71 -19.79
C VAL A 145 1.11 -6.87 -20.41
N TRP A 146 0.07 -7.33 -19.71
CA TRP A 146 -0.96 -8.20 -20.27
C TRP A 146 -2.14 -7.35 -20.78
N PRO A 147 -2.17 -6.98 -22.07
CA PRO A 147 -3.08 -5.95 -22.59
C PRO A 147 -4.56 -6.35 -22.55
N GLU A 148 -4.88 -7.64 -22.56
CA GLU A 148 -6.27 -8.13 -22.53
C GLU A 148 -6.89 -8.10 -21.13
N SER A 149 -6.17 -7.67 -20.10
CA SER A 149 -6.79 -7.47 -18.79
C SER A 149 -7.86 -6.39 -18.90
N GLU A 150 -9.06 -6.66 -18.37
CA GLU A 150 -10.14 -5.68 -18.28
C GLU A 150 -9.73 -4.41 -17.51
N MET A 151 -8.69 -4.47 -16.67
CA MET A 151 -8.12 -3.28 -16.01
C MET A 151 -7.46 -2.30 -17.01
N PHE A 152 -7.20 -2.70 -18.25
CA PHE A 152 -6.69 -1.83 -19.31
C PHE A 152 -7.72 -1.51 -20.40
N ASN A 153 -9.01 -1.73 -20.12
CA ASN A 153 -10.07 -1.28 -21.01
C ASN A 153 -10.07 0.25 -21.10
N ASP A 154 -10.39 0.79 -22.27
CA ASP A 154 -10.44 2.22 -22.55
C ASP A 154 -11.87 2.76 -22.67
N LYS A 155 -12.85 2.05 -22.10
CA LYS A 155 -14.25 2.48 -22.13
C LYS A 155 -14.39 3.79 -21.35
N GLY A 156 -14.94 4.81 -22.02
CA GLY A 156 -15.10 6.14 -21.42
C GLY A 156 -13.88 7.05 -21.58
N TYR A 157 -12.83 6.61 -22.27
CA TYR A 157 -11.69 7.46 -22.61
C TYR A 157 -11.98 8.42 -23.76
N GLY A 158 -11.63 9.68 -23.57
CA GLY A 158 -11.46 10.62 -24.68
C GLY A 158 -10.18 10.36 -25.49
N PRO A 159 -9.80 11.29 -26.39
CA PRO A 159 -8.65 11.10 -27.28
C PRO A 159 -7.31 11.07 -26.53
N ILE A 160 -6.35 10.31 -27.08
CA ILE A 160 -4.96 10.30 -26.63
C ILE A 160 -4.41 11.74 -26.73
N PRO A 161 -3.65 12.23 -25.74
CA PRO A 161 -3.17 13.61 -25.76
C PRO A 161 -2.24 13.86 -26.93
N SER A 162 -2.43 14.98 -27.63
CA SER A 162 -1.68 15.32 -28.86
C SER A 162 -0.17 15.48 -28.68
N ARG A 163 0.30 15.70 -27.45
CA ARG A 163 1.73 15.77 -27.11
C ARG A 163 2.44 14.42 -27.10
N TRP A 164 1.68 13.32 -27.03
CA TRP A 164 2.21 11.96 -26.99
C TRP A 164 2.91 11.62 -28.31
N LYS A 165 4.15 11.14 -28.24
CA LYS A 165 4.97 10.77 -29.40
C LYS A 165 5.28 9.28 -29.48
N GLY A 166 4.98 8.54 -28.42
CA GLY A 166 5.22 7.11 -28.37
C GLY A 166 4.18 6.30 -29.17
N GLY A 167 4.31 4.99 -29.07
CA GLY A 167 3.44 4.06 -29.77
C GLY A 167 3.67 2.63 -29.31
N CYS A 168 3.08 1.68 -30.04
CA CYS A 168 3.12 0.28 -29.67
C CYS A 168 3.88 -0.54 -30.70
N GLU A 169 4.93 -1.19 -30.20
CA GLU A 169 5.74 -2.12 -30.95
C GLU A 169 5.07 -3.50 -30.97
N SER A 170 4.99 -4.09 -32.15
CA SER A 170 4.49 -5.46 -32.31
C SER A 170 5.61 -6.46 -32.12
N GLY A 171 5.27 -7.63 -31.57
CA GLY A 171 6.21 -8.73 -31.38
C GLY A 171 5.48 -10.04 -31.13
N GLU A 172 6.17 -11.00 -30.53
CA GLU A 172 5.61 -12.30 -30.18
C GLU A 172 4.31 -12.17 -29.37
N LEU A 173 3.22 -12.71 -29.93
CA LEU A 173 1.86 -12.66 -29.37
C LEU A 173 1.39 -11.25 -28.97
N PHE A 174 1.96 -10.20 -29.55
CA PHE A 174 1.57 -8.82 -29.28
C PHE A 174 1.46 -8.03 -30.58
N ASN A 175 0.23 -7.72 -31.01
CA ASN A 175 -0.02 -6.80 -32.11
C ASN A 175 -0.35 -5.41 -31.56
N GLY A 176 0.56 -4.45 -31.76
CA GLY A 176 0.41 -3.08 -31.23
C GLY A 176 -0.82 -2.33 -31.75
N SER A 177 -1.33 -2.67 -32.94
CA SER A 177 -2.56 -2.04 -33.48
C SER A 177 -3.85 -2.60 -32.86
N ILE A 178 -3.78 -3.76 -32.21
CA ILE A 178 -4.93 -4.43 -31.58
C ILE A 178 -4.88 -4.24 -30.06
N HIS A 179 -3.70 -4.40 -29.47
CA HIS A 179 -3.53 -4.46 -28.02
C HIS A 179 -3.33 -3.09 -27.36
N CYS A 180 -2.96 -2.07 -28.13
CA CYS A 180 -2.96 -0.71 -27.62
C CYS A 180 -4.26 0.00 -27.97
N ASN A 181 -4.67 0.85 -27.05
CA ASN A 181 -5.96 1.51 -27.07
C ASN A 181 -5.80 2.90 -26.41
N ARG A 182 -6.90 3.57 -26.02
CA ARG A 182 -6.77 4.89 -25.39
C ARG A 182 -6.33 4.83 -23.93
N LYS A 183 -6.28 3.64 -23.32
CA LYS A 183 -5.78 3.40 -21.97
C LYS A 183 -4.29 3.06 -21.99
N LEU A 184 -3.93 1.95 -22.64
CA LEU A 184 -2.57 1.54 -22.94
C LEU A 184 -2.14 2.17 -24.27
N ILE A 185 -1.55 3.36 -24.21
CA ILE A 185 -1.23 4.18 -25.38
C ILE A 185 0.15 3.90 -25.97
N GLY A 186 0.99 3.18 -25.21
CA GLY A 186 2.36 2.85 -25.59
C GLY A 186 2.81 1.51 -25.00
N ALA A 187 3.52 0.71 -25.78
CA ALA A 187 4.09 -0.55 -25.33
C ALA A 187 5.34 -0.87 -26.16
N LYS A 188 6.52 -0.88 -25.53
CA LYS A 188 7.83 -1.15 -26.16
C LYS A 188 8.61 -2.16 -25.31
N TYR A 189 9.62 -2.81 -25.88
CA TYR A 189 10.48 -3.74 -25.14
C TYR A 189 11.96 -3.57 -25.50
N PHE A 190 12.84 -3.87 -24.54
CA PHE A 190 14.28 -3.65 -24.64
C PHE A 190 15.02 -4.90 -24.12
N ILE A 191 15.87 -5.46 -24.96
CA ILE A 191 16.60 -6.70 -24.66
C ILE A 191 18.00 -6.74 -25.26
N ASP A 192 18.39 -5.74 -26.05
CA ASP A 192 19.60 -5.80 -26.85
C ASP A 192 20.86 -5.92 -25.98
N ALA A 193 20.92 -5.20 -24.85
CA ALA A 193 22.06 -5.31 -23.94
C ALA A 193 22.11 -6.70 -23.29
N ASN A 194 20.95 -7.23 -22.91
CA ASN A 194 20.84 -8.57 -22.37
C ASN A 194 21.30 -9.65 -23.37
N ASN A 195 20.87 -9.54 -24.64
CA ASN A 195 21.29 -10.44 -25.71
C ASN A 195 22.78 -10.31 -26.02
N ALA A 196 23.34 -9.10 -25.98
CA ALA A 196 24.76 -8.87 -26.18
C ALA A 196 25.62 -9.51 -25.08
N GLN A 197 25.15 -9.49 -23.83
CA GLN A 197 25.89 -10.03 -22.69
C GLN A 197 25.77 -11.55 -22.54
N PHE A 198 24.57 -12.10 -22.76
CA PHE A 198 24.26 -13.50 -22.44
C PHE A 198 23.87 -14.34 -23.67
N GLY A 199 24.02 -13.79 -24.88
CA GLY A 199 23.54 -14.38 -26.12
C GLY A 199 22.02 -14.27 -26.29
N VAL A 200 21.51 -14.59 -27.48
CA VAL A 200 20.06 -14.55 -27.78
C VAL A 200 19.30 -15.48 -26.85
N LEU A 201 18.14 -15.04 -26.35
CA LEU A 201 17.27 -15.86 -25.51
C LEU A 201 16.96 -17.23 -26.15
N ASN A 202 17.29 -18.31 -25.43
CA ASN A 202 16.87 -19.65 -25.79
C ASN A 202 15.38 -19.81 -25.47
N LYS A 203 14.54 -19.85 -26.50
CA LYS A 203 13.07 -19.99 -26.36
C LYS A 203 12.62 -21.29 -25.70
N THR A 204 13.48 -22.30 -25.65
CA THR A 204 13.16 -23.58 -25.00
C THR A 204 13.22 -23.47 -23.47
N GLU A 205 13.99 -22.50 -22.96
CA GLU A 205 14.26 -22.32 -21.53
C GLU A 205 13.59 -21.06 -20.99
N ASN A 206 13.49 -19.98 -21.77
CA ASN A 206 12.87 -18.74 -21.34
C ASN A 206 11.38 -18.69 -21.76
N PRO A 207 10.44 -18.60 -20.80
CA PRO A 207 9.03 -18.50 -21.12
C PRO A 207 8.56 -17.08 -21.55
N ASP A 208 9.44 -16.09 -21.54
CA ASP A 208 9.11 -14.72 -21.97
C ASP A 208 8.78 -14.58 -23.46
N TYR A 209 7.97 -13.57 -23.77
CA TYR A 209 7.68 -13.12 -25.13
C TYR A 209 8.68 -12.05 -25.57
N LEU A 210 9.27 -12.20 -26.75
CA LEU A 210 10.02 -11.14 -27.43
C LEU A 210 9.04 -10.08 -27.99
N SER A 211 8.40 -9.37 -27.06
CA SER A 211 7.42 -8.33 -27.26
C SER A 211 7.17 -7.60 -25.93
N PRO A 212 6.36 -6.52 -25.91
CA PRO A 212 5.94 -5.87 -24.67
C PRO A 212 5.03 -6.73 -23.77
N ARG A 213 4.63 -7.94 -24.20
CA ARG A 213 3.74 -8.81 -23.44
C ARG A 213 4.40 -9.32 -22.15
N ASP A 214 3.64 -9.29 -21.07
CA ASP A 214 4.08 -9.74 -19.75
C ASP A 214 3.85 -11.24 -19.56
N PHE A 215 4.94 -12.01 -19.47
CA PHE A 215 4.87 -13.39 -19.00
C PHE A 215 4.87 -13.47 -17.47
N ASN A 216 5.68 -12.65 -16.81
CA ASN A 216 5.91 -12.70 -15.36
C ASN A 216 4.65 -12.30 -14.57
N GLY A 217 3.99 -11.22 -14.99
CA GLY A 217 2.83 -10.62 -14.35
C GLY A 217 3.14 -9.42 -13.47
N HIS A 218 4.40 -9.20 -13.08
CA HIS A 218 4.80 -8.09 -12.22
C HIS A 218 4.47 -6.72 -12.84
N GLY A 219 4.84 -6.48 -14.11
CA GLY A 219 4.56 -5.22 -14.81
C GLY A 219 3.07 -4.95 -14.99
N THR A 220 2.29 -5.99 -15.27
CA THR A 220 0.81 -5.93 -15.31
C THR A 220 0.23 -5.50 -13.96
N HIS A 221 0.77 -6.05 -12.86
CA HIS A 221 0.35 -5.75 -11.49
C HIS A 221 0.69 -4.30 -11.11
N VAL A 222 1.90 -3.85 -11.43
CA VAL A 222 2.36 -2.47 -11.21
C VAL A 222 1.51 -1.49 -12.02
N ALA A 223 1.37 -1.69 -13.33
CA ALA A 223 0.63 -0.78 -14.21
C ALA A 223 -0.86 -0.67 -13.82
N SER A 224 -1.50 -1.80 -13.49
CA SER A 224 -2.89 -1.81 -13.04
C SER A 224 -3.08 -1.21 -11.64
N THR A 225 -2.08 -1.25 -10.77
CA THR A 225 -2.10 -0.53 -9.47
C THR A 225 -2.02 0.98 -9.66
N ILE A 226 -1.25 1.48 -10.63
CA ILE A 226 -1.18 2.92 -10.93
C ILE A 226 -2.51 3.41 -11.48
N GLY A 227 -2.99 2.73 -12.52
CA GLY A 227 -4.03 3.28 -13.37
C GLY A 227 -5.13 2.32 -13.77
N GLY A 228 -5.22 1.09 -13.29
CA GLY A 228 -6.24 0.16 -13.78
C GLY A 228 -7.68 0.71 -13.69
N SER A 229 -8.48 0.43 -14.72
CA SER A 229 -9.89 0.81 -14.81
C SER A 229 -10.71 0.17 -13.68
N PHE A 230 -11.90 0.71 -13.40
CA PHE A 230 -12.78 0.13 -12.38
C PHE A 230 -13.30 -1.24 -12.81
N LEU A 231 -13.08 -2.25 -11.98
CA LEU A 231 -13.58 -3.60 -12.19
C LEU A 231 -14.24 -4.16 -10.92
N PRO A 232 -15.58 -4.28 -10.87
CA PRO A 232 -16.28 -4.75 -9.69
C PRO A 232 -16.11 -6.26 -9.46
N ASN A 233 -16.40 -6.70 -8.25
CA ASN A 233 -16.44 -8.12 -7.86
C ASN A 233 -15.13 -8.89 -8.05
N VAL A 234 -13.99 -8.21 -7.97
CA VAL A 234 -12.67 -8.84 -8.00
C VAL A 234 -12.31 -9.35 -6.60
N SER A 235 -11.74 -10.54 -6.53
CA SER A 235 -11.21 -11.15 -5.31
C SER A 235 -10.00 -12.01 -5.65
N TYR A 236 -9.23 -12.40 -4.65
CA TYR A 236 -8.14 -13.36 -4.79
C TYR A 236 -8.37 -14.56 -3.89
N LEU A 237 -8.64 -15.73 -4.48
CA LEU A 237 -9.08 -16.93 -3.77
C LEU A 237 -10.29 -16.67 -2.87
N GLY A 238 -11.21 -15.80 -3.32
CA GLY A 238 -12.38 -15.35 -2.56
C GLY A 238 -12.08 -14.26 -1.50
N LEU A 239 -10.82 -13.88 -1.31
CA LEU A 239 -10.40 -12.87 -0.33
C LEU A 239 -10.31 -11.47 -0.94
N GLY A 240 -10.47 -10.45 -0.10
CA GLY A 240 -10.34 -9.05 -0.50
C GLY A 240 -11.37 -8.60 -1.54
N ARG A 241 -12.55 -9.23 -1.55
CA ARG A 241 -13.59 -8.98 -2.55
C ARG A 241 -14.01 -7.51 -2.57
N GLY A 242 -14.02 -6.91 -3.75
CA GLY A 242 -14.41 -5.51 -3.95
C GLY A 242 -14.23 -5.05 -5.39
N THR A 243 -14.18 -3.73 -5.60
CA THR A 243 -13.92 -3.12 -6.91
C THR A 243 -12.41 -2.89 -7.09
N ALA A 244 -11.75 -3.63 -7.96
CA ALA A 244 -10.35 -3.36 -8.29
C ALA A 244 -10.26 -2.06 -9.10
N ARG A 245 -9.25 -1.23 -8.81
CA ARG A 245 -8.88 -0.06 -9.61
C ARG A 245 -7.47 0.41 -9.27
N GLY A 246 -6.88 1.19 -10.18
CA GLY A 246 -5.67 1.96 -9.91
C GLY A 246 -5.95 3.25 -9.15
N GLY A 247 -4.87 3.95 -8.78
CA GLY A 247 -4.92 5.25 -8.09
C GLY A 247 -5.51 6.36 -8.91
N ALA A 248 -5.15 6.36 -10.19
CA ALA A 248 -5.64 7.28 -11.20
C ALA A 248 -6.25 6.49 -12.38
N PRO A 249 -7.49 5.98 -12.25
CA PRO A 249 -8.11 5.12 -13.27
C PRO A 249 -8.23 5.77 -14.66
N GLY A 250 -8.18 7.10 -14.75
CA GLY A 250 -8.25 7.87 -16.00
C GLY A 250 -6.88 8.06 -16.67
N VAL A 251 -5.76 7.79 -16.01
CA VAL A 251 -4.41 8.00 -16.58
C VAL A 251 -4.16 7.19 -17.86
N HIS A 252 -3.39 7.74 -18.79
CA HIS A 252 -2.85 6.97 -19.91
C HIS A 252 -1.57 6.24 -19.49
N ILE A 253 -1.43 4.99 -19.89
CA ILE A 253 -0.30 4.13 -19.51
C ILE A 253 0.57 3.86 -20.74
N ALA A 254 1.88 4.03 -20.58
CA ALA A 254 2.90 3.58 -21.52
C ALA A 254 3.85 2.60 -20.83
N VAL A 255 4.01 1.40 -21.39
CA VAL A 255 4.81 0.32 -20.79
C VAL A 255 6.09 0.10 -21.58
N TYR A 256 7.21 0.01 -20.86
CA TYR A 256 8.53 -0.20 -21.40
C TYR A 256 9.12 -1.45 -20.74
N LYS A 257 9.02 -2.60 -21.42
CA LYS A 257 9.53 -3.87 -20.89
C LYS A 257 11.06 -3.89 -20.95
N ALA A 258 11.72 -3.89 -19.80
CA ALA A 258 13.18 -4.00 -19.68
C ALA A 258 13.61 -5.16 -18.76
N CYS A 259 12.65 -5.90 -18.20
CA CYS A 259 12.87 -7.00 -17.27
C CYS A 259 12.39 -8.33 -17.86
N TRP A 260 13.18 -9.37 -17.62
CA TRP A 260 13.02 -10.70 -18.19
C TRP A 260 13.15 -11.75 -17.08
N VAL A 261 12.28 -12.77 -17.07
CA VAL A 261 12.12 -13.73 -15.95
C VAL A 261 13.44 -14.37 -15.53
N GLN A 262 14.25 -14.81 -16.49
CA GLN A 262 15.49 -15.54 -16.21
C GLN A 262 16.73 -14.67 -16.08
N ARG A 263 16.69 -13.44 -16.59
CA ARG A 263 17.89 -12.60 -16.74
C ARG A 263 17.78 -11.26 -16.03
N GLY A 264 16.69 -11.04 -15.29
CA GLY A 264 16.44 -9.81 -14.55
C GLY A 264 16.28 -8.62 -15.48
N CYS A 265 16.65 -7.44 -14.97
CA CYS A 265 16.59 -6.17 -15.70
C CYS A 265 18.01 -5.69 -15.96
N SER A 266 18.42 -5.63 -17.22
CA SER A 266 19.73 -5.09 -17.58
C SER A 266 19.72 -3.57 -17.40
N GLY A 267 20.72 -3.03 -16.70
CA GLY A 267 20.81 -1.58 -16.46
C GLY A 267 20.86 -0.76 -17.76
N ALA A 268 21.47 -1.30 -18.83
CA ALA A 268 21.53 -0.64 -20.13
C ALA A 268 20.16 -0.64 -20.86
N ASP A 269 19.42 -1.76 -20.78
CA ASP A 269 18.07 -1.84 -21.34
C ASP A 269 17.09 -0.95 -20.56
N VAL A 270 17.24 -0.87 -19.24
CA VAL A 270 16.48 0.06 -18.37
C VAL A 270 16.80 1.52 -18.74
N LEU A 271 18.07 1.88 -18.89
CA LEU A 271 18.45 3.24 -19.29
C LEU A 271 17.90 3.60 -20.67
N LYS A 272 17.92 2.66 -21.63
CA LYS A 272 17.31 2.87 -22.95
C LYS A 272 15.79 3.03 -22.86
N ALA A 273 15.12 2.27 -21.99
CA ALA A 273 13.70 2.44 -21.72
C ALA A 273 13.38 3.82 -21.13
N MET A 274 14.22 4.34 -20.22
CA MET A 274 14.07 5.69 -19.67
C MET A 274 14.25 6.77 -20.74
N ASP A 275 15.30 6.66 -21.57
CA ASP A 275 15.56 7.55 -22.70
C ASP A 275 14.36 7.60 -23.66
N GLU A 276 13.84 6.43 -24.04
CA GLU A 276 12.70 6.32 -24.93
C GLU A 276 11.43 6.92 -24.30
N ALA A 277 11.19 6.67 -23.01
CA ALA A 277 10.03 7.22 -22.32
C ALA A 277 10.06 8.75 -22.21
N ILE A 278 11.24 9.32 -21.96
CA ILE A 278 11.48 10.77 -21.99
C ILE A 278 11.18 11.33 -23.38
N HIS A 279 11.64 10.67 -24.44
CA HIS A 279 11.39 11.07 -25.82
C HIS A 279 9.89 11.05 -26.16
N ASP A 280 9.21 9.97 -25.76
CA ASP A 280 7.79 9.74 -26.03
C ASP A 280 6.87 10.77 -25.32
N GLY A 281 7.39 11.44 -24.29
CA GLY A 281 6.72 12.53 -23.60
C GLY A 281 5.84 12.07 -22.44
N VAL A 282 6.30 11.08 -21.67
CA VAL A 282 5.65 10.71 -20.39
C VAL A 282 5.75 11.86 -19.39
N ASP A 283 4.75 12.03 -18.53
CA ASP A 283 4.79 13.06 -17.49
C ASP A 283 5.41 12.53 -16.19
N ILE A 284 5.40 11.20 -15.98
CA ILE A 284 5.87 10.52 -14.77
C ILE A 284 6.52 9.19 -15.17
N LEU A 285 7.60 8.80 -14.47
CA LEU A 285 8.20 7.47 -14.55
C LEU A 285 8.01 6.68 -13.25
N SER A 286 7.57 5.43 -13.37
CA SER A 286 7.43 4.47 -12.27
C SER A 286 8.36 3.28 -12.49
N LEU A 287 9.30 3.08 -11.56
CA LEU A 287 10.31 2.01 -11.62
C LEU A 287 10.22 1.13 -10.37
N SER A 288 9.60 -0.02 -10.50
CA SER A 288 9.53 -1.03 -9.43
C SER A 288 10.76 -1.95 -9.45
N LEU A 289 11.94 -1.34 -9.53
CA LEU A 289 13.24 -1.99 -9.71
C LEU A 289 14.15 -1.66 -8.54
N GLN A 290 15.06 -2.59 -8.21
CA GLN A 290 16.07 -2.40 -7.16
C GLN A 290 17.45 -2.85 -7.65
N THR A 291 18.49 -2.32 -7.03
CA THR A 291 19.87 -2.80 -7.16
C THR A 291 20.32 -3.42 -5.83
N SER A 292 21.34 -4.28 -5.88
CA SER A 292 21.92 -4.89 -4.68
C SER A 292 23.00 -4.00 -4.06
N VAL A 293 23.08 -4.01 -2.73
CA VAL A 293 24.19 -3.39 -1.97
C VAL A 293 25.50 -4.19 -2.24
N PRO A 294 26.68 -3.56 -2.36
CA PRO A 294 26.98 -2.14 -2.21
C PRO A 294 26.48 -1.29 -3.39
N LEU A 295 25.98 -0.10 -3.07
CA LEU A 295 25.57 0.89 -4.06
C LEU A 295 26.78 1.64 -4.62
N PHE A 296 26.63 2.18 -5.83
CA PHE A 296 27.61 3.07 -6.44
C PHE A 296 27.18 4.54 -6.30
N PRO A 297 28.14 5.49 -6.27
CA PRO A 297 27.83 6.92 -6.39
C PRO A 297 27.01 7.22 -7.64
N GLU A 298 26.14 8.23 -7.58
CA GLU A 298 25.17 8.57 -8.61
C GLU A 298 25.77 8.95 -9.98
N THR A 299 27.05 9.36 -10.03
CA THR A 299 27.79 9.59 -11.30
C THR A 299 28.71 8.45 -11.70
N ASP A 300 28.75 7.35 -10.97
CA ASP A 300 29.52 6.17 -11.35
C ASP A 300 28.91 5.56 -12.62
N ALA A 301 29.76 5.12 -13.55
CA ALA A 301 29.32 4.52 -14.81
C ALA A 301 28.46 3.25 -14.62
N ARG A 302 28.50 2.63 -13.44
CA ARG A 302 27.71 1.46 -13.07
C ARG A 302 26.31 1.81 -12.56
N GLU A 303 26.04 3.08 -12.21
CA GLU A 303 24.78 3.53 -11.62
C GLU A 303 23.84 4.16 -12.66
N LEU A 304 23.38 3.33 -13.61
CA LEU A 304 22.65 3.78 -14.80
C LEU A 304 21.24 4.32 -14.49
N THR A 305 20.55 3.76 -13.50
CA THR A 305 19.19 4.17 -13.13
C THR A 305 19.17 5.60 -12.60
N SER A 306 20.11 5.97 -11.74
CA SER A 306 20.19 7.33 -11.19
C SER A 306 20.50 8.37 -12.27
N VAL A 307 21.36 8.04 -13.24
CA VAL A 307 21.67 8.90 -14.40
C VAL A 307 20.44 9.11 -15.28
N GLY A 308 19.74 8.04 -15.66
CA GLY A 308 18.49 8.16 -16.42
C GLY A 308 17.44 8.98 -15.68
N ALA A 309 17.34 8.79 -14.35
CA ALA A 309 16.39 9.52 -13.53
C ALA A 309 16.72 11.01 -13.44
N PHE A 310 18.01 11.38 -13.41
CA PHE A 310 18.44 12.77 -13.42
C PHE A 310 17.94 13.49 -14.69
N HIS A 311 18.11 12.86 -15.85
CA HIS A 311 17.67 13.44 -17.13
C HIS A 311 16.14 13.56 -17.24
N ALA A 312 15.39 12.61 -16.69
CA ALA A 312 13.94 12.72 -16.57
C ALA A 312 13.54 13.91 -15.70
N VAL A 313 14.10 14.00 -14.48
CA VAL A 313 13.78 15.07 -13.52
C VAL A 313 14.20 16.44 -14.03
N ALA A 314 15.34 16.55 -14.70
CA ALA A 314 15.79 17.78 -15.35
C ALA A 314 14.84 18.26 -16.46
N LYS A 315 14.04 17.36 -17.04
CA LYS A 315 12.97 17.67 -18.01
C LYS A 315 11.58 17.82 -17.35
N GLY A 316 11.52 17.85 -16.02
CA GLY A 316 10.27 18.04 -15.29
C GLY A 316 9.45 16.76 -15.09
N ILE A 317 10.03 15.58 -15.34
CA ILE A 317 9.37 14.28 -15.20
C ILE A 317 9.74 13.68 -13.82
N PRO A 318 8.79 13.56 -12.87
CA PRO A 318 9.06 12.91 -11.59
C PRO A 318 9.34 11.42 -11.77
N VAL A 319 10.30 10.91 -11.00
CA VAL A 319 10.69 9.50 -11.02
C VAL A 319 10.40 8.88 -9.66
N VAL A 320 9.52 7.88 -9.64
CA VAL A 320 9.13 7.13 -8.44
C VAL A 320 9.76 5.75 -8.50
N ALA A 321 10.48 5.35 -7.45
CA ALA A 321 11.19 4.08 -7.44
C ALA A 321 11.08 3.33 -6.11
N ALA A 322 11.17 2.00 -6.16
CA ALA A 322 11.10 1.14 -4.99
C ALA A 322 12.34 1.31 -4.09
N ALA A 323 12.19 1.29 -2.76
CA ALA A 323 13.34 1.28 -1.85
C ALA A 323 14.11 -0.06 -1.86
N GLY A 324 13.43 -1.15 -2.23
CA GLY A 324 13.98 -2.51 -2.23
C GLY A 324 13.37 -3.40 -1.14
N ASN A 325 13.60 -4.70 -1.24
CA ASN A 325 12.99 -5.74 -0.39
C ASN A 325 14.02 -6.53 0.44
N ALA A 326 15.15 -5.90 0.79
CA ALA A 326 16.26 -6.52 1.53
C ALA A 326 16.28 -6.13 3.02
N GLY A 327 15.20 -5.54 3.54
CA GLY A 327 15.04 -5.26 4.97
C GLY A 327 14.92 -6.53 5.82
N PRO A 328 14.91 -6.40 7.16
CA PRO A 328 14.75 -5.16 7.93
C PRO A 328 16.07 -4.50 8.33
N THR A 329 17.22 -5.07 7.93
CA THR A 329 18.54 -4.54 8.32
C THR A 329 18.75 -3.12 7.77
N ALA A 330 19.43 -2.27 8.55
CA ALA A 330 19.79 -0.92 8.14
C ALA A 330 20.66 -0.92 6.87
N GLN A 331 20.62 0.19 6.11
CA GLN A 331 21.45 0.42 4.92
C GLN A 331 21.25 -0.62 3.78
N THR A 332 20.04 -1.15 3.67
CA THR A 332 19.67 -2.18 2.67
C THR A 332 18.90 -1.61 1.48
N LEU A 333 18.59 -0.31 1.50
CA LEU A 333 17.82 0.34 0.44
C LEU A 333 18.65 0.66 -0.80
N SER A 334 17.95 0.85 -1.92
CA SER A 334 18.47 1.24 -3.23
C SER A 334 17.77 2.51 -3.73
N ASN A 335 18.06 2.94 -4.96
CA ASN A 335 17.49 4.15 -5.58
C ASN A 335 17.66 5.40 -4.70
N VAL A 336 18.90 5.67 -4.27
CA VAL A 336 19.22 6.65 -3.22
C VAL A 336 19.42 8.08 -3.70
N ALA A 337 19.40 8.31 -5.02
CA ALA A 337 19.66 9.62 -5.58
C ALA A 337 18.65 10.68 -5.06
N PRO A 338 19.07 11.93 -4.76
CA PRO A 338 18.19 12.95 -4.20
C PRO A 338 17.00 13.31 -5.09
N TRP A 339 17.15 13.20 -6.41
CA TRP A 339 16.11 13.49 -7.41
C TRP A 339 15.07 12.37 -7.59
N ILE A 340 15.29 11.19 -7.00
CA ILE A 340 14.31 10.09 -7.02
C ILE A 340 13.37 10.21 -5.81
N LEU A 341 12.08 9.90 -6.00
CA LEU A 341 11.11 9.66 -4.93
C LEU A 341 11.10 8.18 -4.58
N THR A 342 11.76 7.81 -3.48
CA THR A 342 12.02 6.41 -3.09
C THR A 342 11.00 5.92 -2.08
N VAL A 343 10.37 4.78 -2.35
CA VAL A 343 9.16 4.32 -1.67
C VAL A 343 9.39 3.06 -0.84
N ALA A 344 9.09 3.14 0.46
CA ALA A 344 9.01 2.01 1.38
C ALA A 344 7.62 1.34 1.39
N ALA A 345 7.57 0.09 1.83
CA ALA A 345 6.35 -0.71 1.87
C ALA A 345 5.78 -0.78 3.29
N THR A 346 4.49 -0.50 3.40
CA THR A 346 3.69 -0.70 4.63
C THR A 346 2.61 -1.75 4.40
N THR A 347 2.11 -2.32 5.50
CA THR A 347 0.80 -2.96 5.50
C THR A 347 -0.29 -1.91 5.32
N GLN A 348 -1.50 -2.39 5.06
CA GLN A 348 -2.72 -1.61 5.17
C GLN A 348 -3.57 -2.21 6.28
N ASP A 349 -4.70 -1.59 6.57
CA ASP A 349 -5.67 -2.07 7.55
C ASP A 349 -6.50 -3.26 7.04
N ARG A 350 -5.86 -4.23 6.37
CA ARG A 350 -6.44 -5.49 5.93
C ARG A 350 -5.55 -6.65 6.34
N SER A 351 -6.16 -7.68 6.90
CA SER A 351 -5.52 -8.94 7.24
C SER A 351 -6.37 -10.13 6.77
N PHE A 352 -5.76 -11.32 6.79
CA PHE A 352 -6.40 -12.55 6.37
C PHE A 352 -6.40 -13.58 7.51
N PRO A 353 -7.18 -13.32 8.58
CA PRO A 353 -7.25 -14.24 9.71
C PRO A 353 -7.78 -15.60 9.26
N THR A 354 -7.13 -16.64 9.76
CA THR A 354 -7.47 -18.03 9.50
C THR A 354 -7.63 -18.72 10.84
N ALA A 355 -8.84 -19.21 11.10
CA ALA A 355 -9.17 -19.83 12.38
C ALA A 355 -8.57 -21.24 12.47
N ILE A 356 -7.85 -21.46 13.57
CA ILE A 356 -7.25 -22.74 13.97
C ILE A 356 -7.98 -23.17 15.24
N THR A 357 -8.93 -24.10 15.11
CA THR A 357 -9.68 -24.63 16.26
C THR A 357 -9.07 -25.94 16.71
N LEU A 358 -8.59 -25.99 17.95
CA LEU A 358 -7.98 -27.16 18.57
C LEU A 358 -9.06 -28.08 19.16
N GLY A 359 -8.76 -29.35 19.40
CA GLY A 359 -9.72 -30.31 19.96
C GLY A 359 -10.20 -30.01 21.39
N ASN A 360 -9.57 -29.05 22.10
CA ASN A 360 -10.05 -28.52 23.37
C ASN A 360 -10.97 -27.29 23.22
N ASN A 361 -11.44 -27.01 22.00
CA ASN A 361 -12.32 -25.92 21.63
C ASN A 361 -11.70 -24.50 21.71
N ILE A 362 -10.39 -24.39 21.96
CA ILE A 362 -9.68 -23.11 21.83
C ILE A 362 -9.51 -22.79 20.35
N THR A 363 -9.83 -21.55 19.97
CA THR A 363 -9.63 -21.05 18.61
C THR A 363 -8.57 -19.96 18.57
N ILE A 364 -7.55 -20.17 17.75
CA ILE A 364 -6.43 -19.25 17.52
C ILE A 364 -6.58 -18.64 16.12
N LEU A 365 -6.28 -17.35 15.98
CA LEU A 365 -6.31 -16.66 14.69
C LEU A 365 -4.89 -16.49 14.14
N GLY A 366 -4.52 -17.36 13.20
CA GLY A 366 -3.32 -17.20 12.39
C GLY A 366 -3.58 -16.35 11.13
N GLN A 367 -2.57 -16.21 10.28
CA GLN A 367 -2.65 -15.49 9.00
C GLN A 367 -2.34 -16.43 7.83
N ALA A 368 -3.20 -16.45 6.80
CA ALA A 368 -2.98 -17.21 5.57
C ALA A 368 -3.70 -16.59 4.37
N ILE A 369 -3.25 -16.92 3.17
CA ILE A 369 -4.02 -16.70 1.93
C ILE A 369 -4.52 -18.08 1.48
N PHE A 370 -5.60 -18.55 2.10
CA PHE A 370 -6.16 -19.88 1.89
C PHE A 370 -7.66 -19.80 1.57
N GLY A 371 -8.01 -20.11 0.32
CA GLY A 371 -9.39 -20.15 -0.16
C GLY A 371 -9.95 -21.56 -0.39
N GLY A 372 -9.31 -22.60 0.18
CA GLY A 372 -9.74 -23.99 0.04
C GLY A 372 -10.88 -24.38 0.97
N SER A 373 -11.39 -25.60 0.80
CA SER A 373 -12.41 -26.19 1.68
C SER A 373 -11.85 -26.43 3.09
N GLU A 374 -12.72 -26.31 4.10
CA GLU A 374 -12.37 -26.66 5.48
C GLU A 374 -11.91 -28.12 5.56
N LEU A 375 -10.80 -28.36 6.26
CA LEU A 375 -10.25 -29.72 6.43
C LEU A 375 -11.11 -30.59 7.36
N GLY A 376 -11.96 -29.97 8.20
CA GLY A 376 -12.54 -30.64 9.36
C GLY A 376 -11.49 -30.97 10.42
N PHE A 377 -11.89 -31.68 11.47
CA PHE A 377 -10.93 -32.12 12.49
C PHE A 377 -10.06 -33.25 11.97
N VAL A 378 -8.75 -32.99 11.88
CA VAL A 378 -7.72 -33.94 11.48
C VAL A 378 -6.62 -34.02 12.54
N GLY A 379 -5.77 -35.04 12.47
CA GLY A 379 -4.66 -35.17 13.41
C GLY A 379 -3.71 -33.97 13.33
N LEU A 380 -3.26 -33.48 14.49
CA LEU A 380 -2.24 -32.43 14.62
C LEU A 380 -0.94 -33.07 15.14
N THR A 381 0.22 -32.62 14.68
CA THR A 381 1.50 -33.18 15.13
C THR A 381 2.59 -32.12 15.22
N TYR A 382 3.52 -32.32 16.14
CA TYR A 382 4.79 -31.62 16.22
C TYR A 382 5.88 -32.69 16.34
N PRO A 383 6.76 -32.87 15.34
CA PRO A 383 7.84 -33.85 15.43
C PRO A 383 8.82 -33.44 16.54
N GLU A 384 8.94 -34.25 17.58
CA GLU A 384 9.78 -33.96 18.75
C GLU A 384 10.89 -35.00 18.91
N SER A 385 11.99 -34.60 19.57
CA SER A 385 13.23 -35.38 19.69
C SER A 385 12.98 -36.89 19.92
N PRO A 386 13.59 -37.79 19.12
CA PRO A 386 14.70 -37.53 18.20
C PRO A 386 14.29 -36.96 16.83
N LEU A 387 13.00 -36.70 16.58
CA LEU A 387 12.54 -36.00 15.38
C LEU A 387 12.72 -34.48 15.52
N SER A 388 12.68 -33.77 14.39
CA SER A 388 12.87 -32.31 14.37
C SER A 388 11.60 -31.56 14.05
N GLY A 389 11.18 -30.68 14.96
CA GLY A 389 10.06 -29.75 14.78
C GLY A 389 10.48 -28.39 14.22
N ASP A 390 11.75 -28.26 13.87
CA ASP A 390 12.28 -27.13 13.11
C ASP A 390 11.79 -27.24 11.66
N CYS A 391 11.19 -26.16 11.16
CA CYS A 391 10.64 -26.10 9.81
C CYS A 391 11.70 -26.43 8.73
N GLU A 392 12.97 -26.09 8.95
CA GLU A 392 14.07 -26.33 8.00
C GLU A 392 14.44 -27.82 7.90
N ASN A 393 14.16 -28.59 8.94
CA ASN A 393 14.59 -29.98 9.07
C ASN A 393 13.43 -31.00 8.96
N LEU A 394 12.23 -30.55 8.60
CA LEU A 394 11.05 -31.42 8.48
C LEU A 394 11.24 -32.57 7.47
N SER A 395 12.00 -32.36 6.40
CA SER A 395 12.25 -33.39 5.38
C SER A 395 13.08 -34.57 5.86
N ALA A 396 13.81 -34.43 6.98
CA ALA A 396 14.59 -35.50 7.59
C ALA A 396 13.74 -36.46 8.42
N ASN A 397 12.52 -36.07 8.78
CA ASN A 397 11.61 -36.91 9.56
C ASN A 397 11.01 -38.04 8.69
N PRO A 398 10.70 -39.21 9.26
CA PRO A 398 9.99 -40.26 8.54
C PRO A 398 8.59 -39.79 8.12
N LYS A 399 8.14 -40.16 6.92
CA LYS A 399 6.83 -39.71 6.38
C LYS A 399 5.66 -39.97 7.32
N SER A 400 5.68 -41.11 8.01
CA SER A 400 4.65 -41.51 8.99
C SER A 400 4.47 -40.53 10.17
N ALA A 401 5.45 -39.66 10.43
CA ALA A 401 5.32 -38.62 11.44
C ALA A 401 4.30 -37.53 11.04
N MET A 402 4.14 -37.28 9.73
CA MET A 402 3.36 -36.17 9.16
C MET A 402 2.16 -36.62 8.30
N GLU A 403 2.21 -37.85 7.76
CA GLU A 403 1.17 -38.39 6.88
C GLU A 403 -0.22 -38.32 7.51
N GLY A 404 -1.18 -37.74 6.78
CA GLY A 404 -2.58 -37.58 7.21
C GLY A 404 -2.80 -36.56 8.34
N LYS A 405 -1.80 -35.72 8.64
CA LYS A 405 -1.85 -34.76 9.77
C LYS A 405 -1.53 -33.33 9.32
N VAL A 406 -1.99 -32.37 10.10
CA VAL A 406 -1.48 -30.99 10.09
C VAL A 406 -0.22 -30.93 10.96
N VAL A 407 0.83 -30.30 10.43
CA VAL A 407 2.13 -30.23 11.10
C VAL A 407 2.34 -28.83 11.68
N LEU A 408 2.65 -28.75 12.97
CA LEU A 408 3.23 -27.55 13.58
C LEU A 408 4.75 -27.60 13.42
N CYS A 409 5.37 -26.47 13.04
CA CYS A 409 6.81 -26.31 13.10
C CYS A 409 7.20 -24.89 13.54
N PHE A 410 8.41 -24.74 14.08
CA PHE A 410 8.99 -23.45 14.46
C PHE A 410 10.10 -23.07 13.48
N ALA A 411 10.10 -21.83 12.98
CA ALA A 411 11.13 -21.32 12.09
C ALA A 411 11.90 -20.18 12.76
N ALA A 412 13.17 -20.41 13.08
CA ALA A 412 14.07 -19.40 13.64
C ALA A 412 14.54 -18.37 12.59
N SER A 413 14.66 -18.79 11.33
CA SER A 413 14.97 -17.93 10.17
C SER A 413 13.74 -17.74 9.28
N THR A 414 13.85 -17.02 8.15
CA THR A 414 12.78 -16.98 7.15
C THR A 414 12.72 -18.34 6.45
N PRO A 415 11.68 -19.16 6.69
CA PRO A 415 11.66 -20.51 6.15
C PRO A 415 11.47 -20.45 4.64
N SER A 416 12.33 -21.17 3.93
CA SER A 416 12.17 -21.41 2.50
C SER A 416 10.96 -22.33 2.25
N ASN A 417 10.52 -22.45 0.99
CA ASN A 417 9.44 -23.37 0.58
C ASN A 417 9.71 -24.85 0.95
N ALA A 418 10.89 -25.18 1.47
CA ALA A 418 11.27 -26.52 1.89
C ALA A 418 10.29 -27.14 2.90
N ALA A 419 9.84 -26.38 3.91
CA ALA A 419 8.92 -26.90 4.92
C ALA A 419 7.57 -27.32 4.31
N ILE A 420 7.00 -26.46 3.46
CA ILE A 420 5.74 -26.74 2.75
C ILE A 420 5.89 -27.97 1.87
N THR A 421 6.96 -28.03 1.07
CA THR A 421 7.25 -29.16 0.18
C THR A 421 7.47 -30.46 0.95
N ALA A 422 8.16 -30.41 2.09
CA ALA A 422 8.41 -31.58 2.94
C ALA A 422 7.10 -32.17 3.47
N VAL A 423 6.19 -31.33 3.97
CA VAL A 423 4.89 -31.77 4.50
C VAL A 423 4.02 -32.34 3.38
N ILE A 424 3.96 -31.67 2.22
CA ILE A 424 3.22 -32.17 1.05
C ILE A 424 3.76 -33.54 0.59
N ASN A 425 5.08 -33.69 0.45
CA ASN A 425 5.72 -34.94 0.01
C ASN A 425 5.57 -36.10 1.00
N ALA A 426 5.34 -35.78 2.27
CA ALA A 426 5.04 -36.75 3.32
C ALA A 426 3.55 -37.12 3.40
N GLY A 427 2.67 -36.52 2.58
CA GLY A 427 1.22 -36.74 2.64
C GLY A 427 0.53 -36.02 3.80
N GLY A 428 1.14 -34.95 4.33
CA GLY A 428 0.53 -34.09 5.33
C GLY A 428 -0.62 -33.25 4.75
N LEU A 429 -1.56 -32.88 5.60
CA LEU A 429 -2.80 -32.19 5.23
C LEU A 429 -2.70 -30.66 5.37
N GLY A 430 -1.71 -30.15 6.10
CA GLY A 430 -1.53 -28.71 6.30
C GLY A 430 -0.29 -28.39 7.14
N LEU A 431 0.08 -27.11 7.17
CA LEU A 431 1.24 -26.60 7.90
C LEU A 431 0.86 -25.37 8.72
N ILE A 432 1.08 -25.44 10.04
CA ILE A 432 1.07 -24.29 10.94
C ILE A 432 2.53 -23.94 11.25
N MET A 433 2.92 -22.72 10.95
CA MET A 433 4.29 -22.26 11.08
C MET A 433 4.38 -21.12 12.08
N ALA A 434 5.04 -21.40 13.20
CA ALA A 434 5.36 -20.42 14.23
C ALA A 434 6.64 -19.66 13.85
N ARG A 435 6.55 -18.35 13.64
CA ARG A 435 7.66 -17.51 13.16
C ARG A 435 7.45 -16.03 13.46
N ASN A 436 8.53 -15.24 13.38
CA ASN A 436 8.40 -13.79 13.36
C ASN A 436 7.60 -13.29 12.13
N PRO A 437 6.83 -12.18 12.25
CA PRO A 437 6.10 -11.62 11.13
C PRO A 437 7.01 -11.24 9.95
N THR A 438 6.68 -11.71 8.75
CA THR A 438 7.42 -11.33 7.52
C THR A 438 6.56 -10.56 6.52
N HIS A 439 5.25 -10.50 6.73
CA HIS A 439 4.24 -9.97 5.78
C HIS A 439 4.23 -10.63 4.40
N LEU A 440 4.96 -11.72 4.24
CA LEU A 440 4.94 -12.57 3.05
C LEU A 440 4.09 -13.79 3.36
N LEU A 441 2.82 -13.73 2.94
CA LEU A 441 1.90 -14.85 2.97
C LEU A 441 1.96 -15.54 1.61
N ARG A 442 2.10 -16.86 1.61
CA ARG A 442 2.11 -17.65 0.38
C ARG A 442 0.70 -18.13 0.07
N PRO A 443 0.15 -17.82 -1.12
CA PRO A 443 -1.15 -18.34 -1.51
C PRO A 443 -1.05 -19.82 -1.87
N LEU A 444 -1.96 -20.63 -1.34
CA LEU A 444 -2.10 -22.04 -1.68
C LEU A 444 -3.60 -22.36 -1.79
N ARG A 445 -4.02 -22.97 -2.91
CA ARG A 445 -5.45 -23.27 -3.15
C ARG A 445 -5.96 -24.42 -2.29
N ASN A 446 -5.18 -25.50 -2.20
CA ASN A 446 -5.64 -26.78 -1.65
C ASN A 446 -4.75 -27.29 -0.50
N PHE A 447 -3.95 -26.41 0.09
CA PHE A 447 -3.08 -26.76 1.20
C PHE A 447 -3.05 -25.61 2.21
N PRO A 448 -3.64 -25.77 3.40
CA PRO A 448 -3.62 -24.72 4.41
C PRO A 448 -2.21 -24.54 4.93
N TYR A 449 -1.68 -23.35 4.71
CA TYR A 449 -0.42 -22.89 5.25
C TYR A 449 -0.69 -21.64 6.08
N VAL A 450 -0.71 -21.82 7.40
CA VAL A 450 -1.07 -20.77 8.35
C VAL A 450 0.16 -20.32 9.13
N SER A 451 0.44 -19.02 9.10
CA SER A 451 1.49 -18.43 9.92
C SER A 451 0.91 -17.95 11.25
N VAL A 452 1.61 -18.24 12.34
CA VAL A 452 1.37 -17.72 13.69
C VAL A 452 2.68 -17.16 14.24
N ASP A 453 2.61 -16.30 15.25
CA ASP A 453 3.82 -15.91 15.97
C ASP A 453 4.27 -17.01 16.95
N PHE A 454 5.40 -16.79 17.61
CA PHE A 454 5.97 -17.78 18.54
C PHE A 454 5.11 -18.01 19.78
N GLU A 455 4.37 -17.00 20.24
CA GLU A 455 3.49 -17.11 21.40
C GLU A 455 2.35 -18.07 21.09
N LEU A 456 1.58 -17.77 20.04
CA LEU A 456 0.49 -18.62 19.57
C LEU A 456 0.97 -20.01 19.12
N GLY A 457 2.14 -20.10 18.50
CA GLY A 457 2.77 -21.38 18.17
C GLY A 457 3.08 -22.23 19.40
N THR A 458 3.53 -21.59 20.48
CA THR A 458 3.83 -22.28 21.75
C THR A 458 2.56 -22.75 22.44
N ASP A 459 1.46 -21.99 22.37
CA ASP A 459 0.16 -22.42 22.88
C ASP A 459 -0.34 -23.69 22.17
N ILE A 460 -0.20 -23.75 20.84
CA ILE A 460 -0.53 -24.94 20.05
C ILE A 460 0.37 -26.11 20.46
N LEU A 461 1.66 -25.89 20.69
CA LEU A 461 2.58 -26.92 21.15
C LEU A 461 2.21 -27.46 22.55
N PHE A 462 1.81 -26.59 23.48
CA PHE A 462 1.33 -27.01 24.80
C PHE A 462 0.06 -27.84 24.70
N TYR A 463 -0.87 -27.46 23.82
CA TYR A 463 -2.03 -28.29 23.52
C TYR A 463 -1.62 -29.68 22.99
N ILE A 464 -0.71 -29.76 22.02
CA ILE A 464 -0.22 -31.03 21.47
C ILE A 464 0.31 -31.94 22.58
N ARG A 465 1.08 -31.39 23.53
CA ARG A 465 1.66 -32.14 24.66
C ARG A 465 0.64 -32.53 25.74
N SER A 466 -0.51 -31.86 25.80
CA SER A 466 -1.55 -32.09 26.81
C SER A 466 -2.45 -33.30 26.53
N THR A 467 -2.45 -33.84 25.31
CA THR A 467 -3.34 -34.93 24.89
C THR A 467 -2.61 -35.99 24.08
N ARG A 468 -3.09 -37.24 24.14
CA ARG A 468 -2.54 -38.36 23.35
C ARG A 468 -3.02 -38.37 21.90
N SER A 469 -4.06 -37.60 21.58
CA SER A 469 -4.67 -37.56 20.25
C SER A 469 -5.02 -36.11 19.89
N PRO A 470 -4.00 -35.26 19.68
CA PRO A 470 -4.21 -33.87 19.29
C PRO A 470 -4.87 -33.79 17.92
N ILE A 471 -5.91 -32.96 17.81
CA ILE A 471 -6.65 -32.71 16.58
C ILE A 471 -6.81 -31.22 16.35
N VAL A 472 -6.96 -30.83 15.09
CA VAL A 472 -7.14 -29.44 14.67
C VAL A 472 -8.10 -29.34 13.49
N ASN A 473 -8.87 -28.27 13.46
CA ASN A 473 -9.62 -27.84 12.29
C ASN A 473 -9.07 -26.49 11.80
N ILE A 474 -8.74 -26.39 10.52
CA ILE A 474 -8.32 -25.15 9.87
C ILE A 474 -9.43 -24.72 8.91
N GLN A 475 -10.00 -23.54 9.17
CA GLN A 475 -11.02 -22.94 8.31
C GLN A 475 -10.39 -22.19 7.14
N ALA A 476 -11.20 -21.87 6.13
CA ALA A 476 -10.80 -20.93 5.09
C ALA A 476 -10.46 -19.55 5.69
N SER A 477 -9.51 -18.85 5.08
CA SER A 477 -9.17 -17.49 5.49
C SER A 477 -10.37 -16.56 5.27
N ARG A 478 -10.50 -15.56 6.13
CA ARG A 478 -11.49 -14.48 5.98
C ARG A 478 -10.78 -13.17 5.72
N THR A 479 -11.48 -12.20 5.12
CA THR A 479 -10.95 -10.84 5.00
C THR A 479 -11.41 -10.03 6.21
N LEU A 480 -10.46 -9.51 6.99
CA LEU A 480 -10.73 -8.57 8.07
C LEU A 480 -10.09 -7.22 7.71
N PHE A 481 -10.81 -6.12 7.92
CA PHE A 481 -10.28 -4.79 7.68
C PHE A 481 -10.83 -3.73 8.65
N GLY A 482 -10.15 -2.59 8.75
CA GLY A 482 -10.53 -1.46 9.62
C GLY A 482 -9.76 -1.43 10.94
N GLN A 483 -10.37 -0.84 11.98
CA GLN A 483 -9.70 -0.47 13.25
C GLN A 483 -9.03 -1.63 14.00
N SER A 484 -9.37 -2.88 13.69
CA SER A 484 -8.72 -4.07 14.28
C SER A 484 -7.35 -4.40 13.66
N VAL A 485 -6.88 -3.67 12.64
CA VAL A 485 -5.61 -3.94 11.94
C VAL A 485 -4.79 -2.66 11.81
N SER A 486 -3.69 -2.57 12.56
CA SER A 486 -2.79 -1.41 12.51
C SER A 486 -1.77 -1.49 11.38
N THR A 487 -1.31 -0.32 10.95
CA THR A 487 -0.30 -0.21 9.89
C THR A 487 1.10 -0.38 10.42
N LYS A 488 1.91 -1.12 9.66
CA LYS A 488 3.29 -1.43 9.98
C LYS A 488 4.17 -1.28 8.76
N VAL A 489 5.40 -0.81 8.93
CA VAL A 489 6.43 -0.93 7.89
C VAL A 489 6.79 -2.40 7.78
N ALA A 490 6.73 -2.93 6.55
CA ALA A 490 6.94 -4.34 6.30
C ALA A 490 8.37 -4.76 6.65
N THR A 491 8.53 -5.94 7.23
CA THR A 491 9.82 -6.57 7.53
C THR A 491 10.78 -6.56 6.34
N PHE A 492 10.30 -6.91 5.14
CA PHE A 492 11.13 -6.93 3.94
C PHE A 492 11.49 -5.53 3.41
N SER A 493 10.77 -4.47 3.78
CA SER A 493 11.02 -3.14 3.23
C SER A 493 12.43 -2.69 3.60
N SER A 494 13.27 -2.42 2.60
CA SER A 494 14.65 -1.98 2.83
C SER A 494 14.70 -0.68 3.64
N ARG A 495 15.73 -0.55 4.48
CA ARG A 495 15.88 0.54 5.46
C ARG A 495 17.07 1.44 5.15
N GLY A 496 16.96 2.71 5.54
CA GLY A 496 18.07 3.65 5.54
C GLY A 496 19.08 3.36 6.66
N PRO A 497 20.05 4.25 6.89
CA PRO A 497 20.35 5.46 6.11
C PRO A 497 20.90 5.16 4.71
N ASN A 498 20.88 6.16 3.83
CA ASN A 498 21.59 6.15 2.54
C ASN A 498 23.11 5.93 2.77
N SER A 499 23.68 4.86 2.20
CA SER A 499 25.10 4.54 2.34
C SER A 499 26.01 5.37 1.44
N VAL A 500 25.50 5.91 0.33
CA VAL A 500 26.24 6.75 -0.62
C VAL A 500 26.37 8.18 -0.10
N SER A 501 25.23 8.77 0.31
CA SER A 501 25.20 10.12 0.88
C SER A 501 24.32 10.15 2.13
N PRO A 502 24.89 9.86 3.32
CA PRO A 502 24.12 9.74 4.56
C PRO A 502 23.40 11.01 5.02
N ALA A 503 23.71 12.17 4.44
CA ALA A 503 22.99 13.43 4.67
C ALA A 503 21.65 13.52 3.92
N ILE A 504 21.40 12.60 2.99
CA ILE A 504 20.18 12.51 2.20
C ILE A 504 19.30 11.41 2.82
N LEU A 505 18.18 11.81 3.43
CA LEU A 505 17.25 10.86 4.03
C LEU A 505 16.66 9.93 2.97
N LYS A 506 16.68 8.62 3.25
CA LYS A 506 15.99 7.59 2.47
C LYS A 506 15.42 6.52 3.40
N PRO A 507 14.26 5.90 3.09
CA PRO A 507 13.36 6.20 1.96
C PRO A 507 12.74 7.61 2.11
N ASP A 508 12.08 8.13 1.07
CA ASP A 508 11.44 9.45 1.14
C ASP A 508 10.03 9.36 1.74
N ILE A 509 9.29 8.29 1.42
CA ILE A 509 7.89 8.08 1.80
C ILE A 509 7.59 6.58 1.93
N ALA A 510 6.54 6.21 2.65
CA ALA A 510 5.97 4.86 2.62
C ALA A 510 4.54 4.83 2.06
N ALA A 511 4.17 3.71 1.44
CA ALA A 511 2.82 3.45 0.95
C ALA A 511 2.44 1.97 1.14
N PRO A 512 1.15 1.61 1.07
CA PRO A 512 0.72 0.21 1.11
C PRO A 512 1.41 -0.60 0.02
N GLY A 513 2.13 -1.65 0.44
CA GLY A 513 2.86 -2.54 -0.45
C GLY A 513 2.75 -4.01 -0.05
N VAL A 514 1.86 -4.36 0.87
CA VAL A 514 1.65 -5.73 1.34
C VAL A 514 0.27 -6.23 0.92
N ASN A 515 0.24 -7.39 0.26
CA ASN A 515 -0.96 -8.07 -0.23
C ASN A 515 -1.86 -7.15 -1.08
N ILE A 516 -1.25 -6.39 -2.00
CA ILE A 516 -1.96 -5.50 -2.93
C ILE A 516 -2.61 -6.35 -4.03
N LEU A 517 -3.93 -6.19 -4.20
CA LEU A 517 -4.73 -6.94 -5.16
C LEU A 517 -4.84 -6.15 -6.48
N ALA A 518 -4.22 -6.66 -7.54
CA ALA A 518 -4.24 -6.05 -8.87
C ALA A 518 -4.22 -7.13 -9.97
N ALA A 519 -4.29 -6.70 -11.23
CA ALA A 519 -4.25 -7.61 -12.37
C ALA A 519 -2.88 -8.29 -12.49
N ILE A 520 -2.86 -9.51 -13.03
CA ILE A 520 -1.64 -10.25 -13.28
C ILE A 520 -1.73 -11.00 -14.62
N SER A 521 -0.58 -11.40 -15.15
CA SER A 521 -0.53 -12.28 -16.32
C SER A 521 -1.23 -13.61 -16.01
N PRO A 522 -2.09 -14.14 -16.91
CA PRO A 522 -2.70 -15.46 -16.75
C PRO A 522 -1.70 -16.61 -16.62
N ASN A 523 -0.47 -16.42 -17.10
CA ASN A 523 0.62 -17.40 -17.00
C ASN A 523 1.31 -17.41 -15.63
N SER A 524 1.04 -16.43 -14.77
CA SER A 524 1.63 -16.38 -13.44
C SER A 524 1.16 -17.59 -12.61
N SER A 525 2.07 -18.21 -11.87
CA SER A 525 1.75 -19.38 -11.03
C SER A 525 0.76 -19.05 -9.90
N ILE A 526 0.63 -17.78 -9.55
CA ILE A 526 -0.27 -17.27 -8.51
C ILE A 526 -1.54 -16.63 -9.10
N ASN A 527 -1.76 -16.69 -10.42
CA ASN A 527 -2.92 -16.12 -11.09
C ASN A 527 -4.24 -16.72 -10.61
N ASP A 528 -5.19 -15.89 -10.19
CA ASP A 528 -6.58 -16.30 -9.93
C ASP A 528 -7.54 -15.42 -10.74
N GLY A 529 -8.07 -15.96 -11.84
CA GLY A 529 -9.01 -15.24 -12.70
C GLY A 529 -8.45 -13.94 -13.31
N GLY A 530 -7.13 -13.84 -13.48
CA GLY A 530 -6.44 -12.63 -13.96
C GLY A 530 -5.96 -11.70 -12.85
N PHE A 531 -6.08 -12.09 -11.57
CA PHE A 531 -5.73 -11.26 -10.42
C PHE A 531 -4.82 -11.99 -9.43
N ALA A 532 -4.01 -11.22 -8.69
CA ALA A 532 -3.22 -11.75 -7.59
C ALA A 532 -3.00 -10.70 -6.49
N MET A 533 -2.78 -11.19 -5.26
CA MET A 533 -2.21 -10.38 -4.19
C MET A 533 -0.68 -10.53 -4.20
N MET A 534 0.03 -9.40 -4.28
CA MET A 534 1.49 -9.35 -4.24
C MET A 534 1.98 -8.40 -3.13
N SER A 535 3.18 -8.66 -2.63
CA SER A 535 3.84 -7.87 -1.59
C SER A 535 5.23 -7.46 -2.05
N GLY A 536 5.58 -6.19 -1.83
CA GLY A 536 6.88 -5.62 -2.16
C GLY A 536 6.86 -4.09 -2.13
N THR A 537 8.03 -3.47 -2.00
CA THR A 537 8.20 -2.05 -2.35
C THR A 537 7.82 -1.79 -3.81
N SER A 538 7.95 -2.80 -4.68
CA SER A 538 7.41 -2.82 -6.04
C SER A 538 5.91 -2.56 -6.14
N MET A 539 5.11 -2.90 -5.12
CA MET A 539 3.67 -2.63 -5.07
C MET A 539 3.36 -1.31 -4.37
N ALA A 540 4.25 -0.82 -3.50
CA ALA A 540 4.13 0.51 -2.89
C ALA A 540 4.45 1.63 -3.90
N THR A 541 5.46 1.44 -4.75
CA THR A 541 5.84 2.37 -5.84
C THR A 541 4.66 2.80 -6.71
N PRO A 542 3.87 1.89 -7.31
CA PRO A 542 2.74 2.26 -8.15
C PRO A 542 1.61 2.95 -7.37
N VAL A 543 1.48 2.71 -6.06
CA VAL A 543 0.54 3.46 -5.21
C VAL A 543 0.99 4.93 -5.12
N VAL A 544 2.28 5.20 -4.88
CA VAL A 544 2.80 6.57 -4.90
C VAL A 544 2.71 7.18 -6.30
N SER A 545 3.06 6.44 -7.36
CA SER A 545 2.92 6.90 -8.74
C SER A 545 1.49 7.29 -9.09
N GLY A 546 0.48 6.54 -8.61
CA GLY A 546 -0.93 6.90 -8.75
C GLY A 546 -1.27 8.24 -8.08
N VAL A 547 -0.71 8.53 -6.90
CA VAL A 547 -0.89 9.83 -6.24
C VAL A 547 -0.16 10.94 -7.00
N VAL A 548 1.07 10.70 -7.47
CA VAL A 548 1.83 11.65 -8.30
C VAL A 548 1.06 12.00 -9.57
N VAL A 549 0.36 11.05 -10.19
CA VAL A 549 -0.54 11.31 -11.33
C VAL A 549 -1.65 12.30 -10.95
N LEU A 550 -2.35 12.07 -9.84
CA LEU A 550 -3.42 12.96 -9.39
C LEU A 550 -2.89 14.37 -9.09
N LEU A 551 -1.73 14.46 -8.43
CA LEU A 551 -1.06 15.73 -8.14
C LEU A 551 -0.64 16.44 -9.43
N LYS A 552 -0.04 15.74 -10.40
CA LYS A 552 0.37 16.32 -11.69
C LYS A 552 -0.84 16.79 -12.51
N SER A 553 -1.98 16.11 -12.38
CA SER A 553 -3.22 16.54 -13.03
C SER A 553 -3.81 17.81 -12.41
N LEU A 554 -3.67 18.00 -11.11
CA LEU A 554 -4.16 19.19 -10.39
C LEU A 554 -3.17 20.35 -10.42
N HIS A 555 -1.88 20.05 -10.48
CA HIS A 555 -0.78 21.01 -10.50
C HIS A 555 0.19 20.71 -11.66
N PRO A 556 -0.22 20.93 -12.92
CA PRO A 556 0.61 20.62 -14.09
C PRO A 556 1.98 21.30 -14.09
N ASP A 557 2.05 22.50 -13.49
CA ASP A 557 3.26 23.34 -13.46
C ASP A 557 4.23 22.99 -12.33
N TRP A 558 3.85 22.10 -11.39
CA TRP A 558 4.75 21.71 -10.32
C TRP A 558 5.94 20.90 -10.86
N SER A 559 7.12 21.27 -10.36
CA SER A 559 8.36 20.54 -10.56
C SER A 559 8.31 19.15 -9.89
N PRO A 560 9.19 18.22 -10.28
CA PRO A 560 9.36 16.95 -9.58
C PRO A 560 9.65 17.10 -8.09
N SER A 561 10.47 18.07 -7.71
CA SER A 561 10.85 18.36 -6.32
C SER A 561 9.69 18.96 -5.53
N ALA A 562 8.85 19.82 -6.13
CA ALA A 562 7.63 20.33 -5.50
C ALA A 562 6.61 19.21 -5.22
N ILE A 563 6.40 18.29 -6.18
CA ILE A 563 5.52 17.13 -5.97
C ILE A 563 6.08 16.22 -4.87
N LYS A 564 7.37 15.90 -4.92
CA LYS A 564 8.06 15.14 -3.86
C LYS A 564 7.90 15.83 -2.51
N SER A 565 8.11 17.14 -2.44
CA SER A 565 7.94 17.90 -1.21
C SER A 565 6.51 17.82 -0.70
N ALA A 566 5.50 18.03 -1.53
CA ALA A 566 4.10 17.99 -1.13
C ALA A 566 3.72 16.63 -0.52
N ILE A 567 4.22 15.52 -1.11
CA ILE A 567 4.01 14.16 -0.61
C ILE A 567 4.69 13.96 0.75
N VAL A 568 5.97 14.35 0.87
CA VAL A 568 6.75 14.11 2.08
C VAL A 568 6.25 14.96 3.25
N THR A 569 5.96 16.24 3.03
CA THR A 569 5.64 17.18 4.11
C THR A 569 4.24 17.03 4.69
N THR A 570 3.37 16.32 3.99
CA THR A 570 1.96 16.11 4.38
C THR A 570 1.64 14.68 4.82
N ALA A 571 2.64 13.79 4.79
CA ALA A 571 2.52 12.39 5.16
C ALA A 571 1.99 12.21 6.59
N TRP A 572 1.25 11.13 6.80
CA TRP A 572 0.85 10.71 8.14
C TRP A 572 2.03 10.07 8.88
N ARG A 573 2.31 10.57 10.09
CA ARG A 573 3.30 9.96 11.01
C ARG A 573 2.72 8.84 11.87
N THR A 574 1.40 8.78 11.95
CA THR A 574 0.61 7.69 12.51
C THR A 574 -0.10 6.96 11.38
N ASP A 575 -0.76 5.85 11.68
CA ASP A 575 -1.74 5.33 10.74
C ASP A 575 -2.98 6.26 10.66
N PRO A 576 -3.86 6.06 9.67
CA PRO A 576 -5.07 6.87 9.50
C PRO A 576 -6.05 6.80 10.68
N SER A 577 -5.93 5.80 11.56
CA SER A 577 -6.72 5.71 12.80
C SER A 577 -6.08 6.44 13.99
N GLY A 578 -4.86 6.95 13.83
CA GLY A 578 -4.11 7.69 14.85
C GLY A 578 -3.11 6.83 15.62
N GLU A 579 -3.00 5.55 15.32
CA GLU A 579 -2.09 4.64 16.01
C GLU A 579 -0.63 4.81 15.54
N PRO A 580 0.37 4.60 16.42
CA PRO A 580 1.77 4.62 16.02
C PRO A 580 2.08 3.54 14.97
N ILE A 581 2.85 3.91 13.95
CA ILE A 581 3.35 2.94 12.96
C ILE A 581 4.57 2.25 13.56
N PHE A 582 4.57 0.92 13.57
CA PHE A 582 5.72 0.12 13.95
C PHE A 582 6.46 -0.39 12.72
N ALA A 583 7.78 -0.54 12.83
CA ALA A 583 8.58 -1.25 11.86
C ALA A 583 8.82 -2.69 12.34
N ASP A 584 8.26 -3.66 11.61
CA ASP A 584 8.44 -5.07 11.93
C ASP A 584 9.85 -5.54 11.50
N GLY A 585 10.44 -6.44 12.29
CA GLY A 585 11.84 -6.87 12.23
C GLY A 585 12.25 -7.61 13.51
N SER A 586 13.50 -8.05 13.58
CA SER A 586 14.07 -8.70 14.78
C SER A 586 15.08 -7.74 15.44
N SER A 587 14.68 -6.82 16.32
CA SER A 587 13.39 -6.63 17.02
C SER A 587 12.42 -5.61 16.37
N ARG A 588 11.14 -5.69 16.74
CA ARG A 588 10.11 -4.70 16.37
C ARG A 588 10.36 -3.39 17.12
N LYS A 589 10.26 -2.25 16.43
CA LYS A 589 10.41 -0.91 17.01
C LYS A 589 9.37 0.07 16.47
N LEU A 590 9.23 1.23 17.11
CA LEU A 590 8.52 2.34 16.48
C LEU A 590 9.22 2.71 15.18
N ALA A 591 8.43 2.95 14.13
CA ALA A 591 8.99 3.35 12.84
C ALA A 591 9.64 4.73 12.97
N ASP A 592 10.83 4.85 12.40
CA ASP A 592 11.58 6.10 12.33
C ASP A 592 11.77 6.53 10.86
N PRO A 593 12.27 7.75 10.59
CA PRO A 593 12.48 8.24 9.24
C PRO A 593 13.30 7.32 8.31
N PHE A 594 14.15 6.41 8.82
CA PHE A 594 14.86 5.45 7.97
C PHE A 594 14.02 4.21 7.60
N ASP A 595 12.84 4.04 8.21
CA ASP A 595 11.88 3.02 7.84
C ASP A 595 10.84 3.51 6.82
N TYR A 596 10.38 4.76 6.94
CA TYR A 596 9.25 5.30 6.16
C TYR A 596 9.42 6.73 5.60
N GLY A 597 10.59 7.36 5.77
CA GLY A 597 10.82 8.74 5.35
C GLY A 597 9.95 9.75 6.09
N GLY A 598 9.14 10.51 5.33
CA GLY A 598 8.15 11.44 5.89
C GLY A 598 6.98 10.77 6.60
N GLY A 599 6.73 9.48 6.34
CA GLY A 599 5.63 8.70 6.91
C GLY A 599 4.82 7.96 5.85
N LEU A 600 3.58 7.61 6.19
CA LEU A 600 2.60 7.04 5.25
C LEU A 600 2.01 8.13 4.36
N ILE A 601 2.00 7.91 3.04
CA ILE A 601 1.47 8.88 2.08
C ILE A 601 0.03 9.31 2.39
N ASN A 602 -0.24 10.63 2.34
CA ASN A 602 -1.55 11.22 2.50
C ASN A 602 -1.97 11.98 1.22
N PRO A 603 -2.73 11.34 0.31
CA PRO A 603 -3.07 11.94 -0.97
C PRO A 603 -3.86 13.24 -0.85
N GLU A 604 -4.84 13.30 0.05
CA GLU A 604 -5.74 14.45 0.22
C GLU A 604 -4.99 15.70 0.69
N LYS A 605 -4.08 15.56 1.67
CA LYS A 605 -3.28 16.72 2.13
C LYS A 605 -2.20 17.13 1.13
N ALA A 606 -1.65 16.20 0.36
CA ALA A 606 -0.62 16.51 -0.63
C ALA A 606 -1.12 17.43 -1.77
N VAL A 607 -2.43 17.52 -2.00
CA VAL A 607 -3.02 18.44 -2.99
C VAL A 607 -2.82 19.89 -2.61
N LYS A 608 -2.88 20.22 -1.32
CA LYS A 608 -2.75 21.59 -0.81
C LYS A 608 -1.79 21.57 0.38
N PRO A 609 -0.48 21.44 0.12
CA PRO A 609 0.51 21.30 1.18
C PRO A 609 0.82 22.63 1.88
N GLY A 610 0.35 23.76 1.34
CA GLY A 610 0.69 25.11 1.82
C GLY A 610 2.07 25.55 1.35
N LEU A 611 3.13 24.87 1.80
CA LEU A 611 4.51 25.14 1.40
C LEU A 611 5.17 23.93 0.74
N VAL A 612 6.08 24.19 -0.20
CA VAL A 612 6.95 23.17 -0.81
C VAL A 612 8.43 23.58 -0.77
N TYR A 613 9.28 22.59 -0.54
CA TYR A 613 10.73 22.65 -0.67
C TYR A 613 11.10 22.37 -2.13
N ASP A 614 10.85 23.37 -2.98
CA ASP A 614 11.10 23.28 -4.41
C ASP A 614 12.59 23.38 -4.73
N MET A 615 13.00 22.70 -5.80
CA MET A 615 14.39 22.62 -6.27
C MET A 615 14.44 22.66 -7.80
N THR A 616 15.51 23.24 -8.30
CA THR A 616 15.87 23.30 -9.72
C THR A 616 17.00 22.33 -10.03
N THR A 617 17.33 22.18 -11.32
CA THR A 617 18.52 21.42 -11.73
C THR A 617 19.80 21.96 -11.13
N ASP A 618 19.90 23.29 -10.93
CA ASP A 618 21.11 23.90 -10.35
C ASP A 618 21.31 23.48 -8.88
N ASP A 619 20.25 23.22 -8.12
CA ASP A 619 20.36 22.69 -6.75
C ASP A 619 20.96 21.27 -6.75
N TYR A 620 20.61 20.42 -7.73
CA TYR A 620 21.23 19.11 -7.89
C TYR A 620 22.69 19.20 -8.34
N VAL A 621 23.07 20.24 -9.09
CA VAL A 621 24.47 20.53 -9.39
C VAL A 621 25.23 20.91 -8.13
N MET A 622 24.65 21.74 -7.26
CA MET A 622 25.24 22.07 -5.96
C MET A 622 25.40 20.82 -5.09
N TYR A 623 24.43 19.89 -5.11
CA TYR A 623 24.60 18.58 -4.49
C TYR A 623 25.83 17.84 -5.04
N MET A 624 25.94 17.66 -6.36
CA MET A 624 27.08 16.98 -6.99
C MET A 624 28.42 17.62 -6.59
N CYS A 625 28.48 18.95 -6.56
CA CYS A 625 29.65 19.69 -6.09
C CYS A 625 29.97 19.42 -4.61
N SER A 626 28.95 19.30 -3.75
CA SER A 626 29.11 19.05 -2.31
C SER A 626 29.63 17.66 -1.97
N VAL A 627 29.42 16.68 -2.85
CA VAL A 627 29.88 15.28 -2.69
C VAL A 627 31.14 14.98 -3.52
N ASP A 628 31.91 16.02 -3.85
CA ASP A 628 33.21 15.95 -4.51
C ASP A 628 33.22 15.35 -5.92
N TYR A 629 32.12 15.47 -6.66
CA TYR A 629 32.12 15.10 -8.08
C TYR A 629 32.98 16.07 -8.91
N SER A 630 33.64 15.56 -9.95
CA SER A 630 34.52 16.38 -10.78
C SER A 630 33.72 17.33 -11.69
N ASP A 631 34.22 18.56 -11.87
CA ASP A 631 33.65 19.55 -12.81
C ASP A 631 33.46 18.95 -14.21
N ILE A 632 34.37 18.08 -14.66
CA ILE A 632 34.30 17.40 -15.95
C ILE A 632 33.10 16.45 -16.01
N SER A 633 32.89 15.63 -14.98
CA SER A 633 31.76 14.70 -14.91
C SER A 633 30.44 15.45 -14.90
N ILE A 634 30.33 16.49 -14.07
CA ILE A 634 29.14 17.33 -13.97
C ILE A 634 28.86 18.02 -15.31
N SER A 635 29.90 18.61 -15.92
CA SER A 635 29.77 19.28 -17.23
C SER A 635 29.27 18.36 -18.33
N ARG A 636 29.73 17.09 -18.33
CA ARG A 636 29.29 16.08 -19.30
C ARG A 636 27.84 15.68 -19.09
N VAL A 637 27.42 15.46 -17.84
CA VAL A 637 26.03 15.11 -17.51
C VAL A 637 25.07 16.25 -17.90
N LEU A 638 25.48 17.51 -17.73
CA LEU A 638 24.65 18.66 -18.06
C LEU A 638 24.73 19.07 -19.54
N GLY A 639 25.75 18.62 -20.28
CA GLY A 639 26.03 19.08 -21.64
C GLY A 639 26.50 20.53 -21.74
N LYS A 640 26.89 21.15 -20.61
CA LYS A 640 27.40 22.54 -20.53
C LYS A 640 28.57 22.62 -19.56
N ILE A 641 29.55 23.48 -19.84
CA ILE A 641 30.68 23.72 -18.93
C ILE A 641 30.14 24.21 -17.59
N THR A 642 30.47 23.49 -16.54
CA THR A 642 30.01 23.72 -15.17
C THR A 642 31.21 23.59 -14.24
N VAL A 643 31.45 24.63 -13.45
CA VAL A 643 32.54 24.69 -12.49
C VAL A 643 31.93 24.81 -11.11
N CYS A 644 32.30 23.90 -10.20
CA CYS A 644 31.81 23.96 -8.83
C CYS A 644 32.32 25.22 -8.11
N PRO A 645 31.48 25.85 -7.27
CA PRO A 645 31.90 27.04 -6.55
C PRO A 645 32.99 26.71 -5.52
N ASN A 646 33.81 27.71 -5.23
CA ASN A 646 34.84 27.66 -4.18
C ASN A 646 34.60 28.83 -3.20
N PRO A 647 34.28 28.57 -1.92
CA PRO A 647 34.23 27.26 -1.25
C PRO A 647 33.10 26.35 -1.77
N LYS A 648 33.30 25.04 -1.63
CA LYS A 648 32.30 24.03 -2.01
C LYS A 648 31.01 24.21 -1.20
N PRO A 649 29.83 23.95 -1.79
CA PRO A 649 28.56 24.03 -1.08
C PRO A 649 28.46 22.90 -0.06
N SER A 650 27.69 23.11 1.01
CA SER A 650 27.40 22.07 1.99
C SER A 650 26.32 21.14 1.47
N VAL A 651 26.51 19.82 1.60
CA VAL A 651 25.46 18.83 1.31
C VAL A 651 24.22 19.05 2.19
N LEU A 652 24.40 19.63 3.38
CA LEU A 652 23.31 19.93 4.30
C LEU A 652 22.40 21.04 3.80
N ASP A 653 22.84 21.89 2.87
CA ASP A 653 22.06 23.00 2.31
C ASP A 653 21.17 22.58 1.14
N LEU A 654 21.24 21.31 0.70
CA LEU A 654 20.32 20.80 -0.30
C LEU A 654 18.88 20.94 0.21
N ASN A 655 18.02 21.58 -0.60
CA ASN A 655 16.68 22.00 -0.19
C ASN A 655 15.66 20.85 -0.15
N LEU A 656 15.99 19.75 0.53
CA LEU A 656 15.13 18.59 0.70
C LEU A 656 14.08 18.82 1.80
N PRO A 657 12.90 18.16 1.70
CA PRO A 657 11.88 18.12 2.76
C PRO A 657 12.29 17.21 3.93
N SER A 658 13.56 17.27 4.34
CA SER A 658 14.15 16.50 5.45
C SER A 658 15.48 17.14 5.87
N ILE A 659 15.89 16.93 7.12
CA ILE A 659 17.21 17.29 7.62
C ILE A 659 17.87 16.04 8.19
N THR A 660 18.96 15.58 7.59
CA THR A 660 19.79 14.50 8.15
C THR A 660 21.22 14.97 8.33
N ILE A 661 21.70 14.95 9.58
CA ILE A 661 23.06 15.35 9.94
C ILE A 661 23.81 14.08 10.42
N PRO A 662 24.57 13.42 9.53
CA PRO A 662 25.19 12.13 9.85
C PRO A 662 26.40 12.25 10.78
N ASN A 663 27.02 13.43 10.85
CA ASN A 663 28.28 13.67 11.56
C ASN A 663 28.26 15.04 12.28
N LEU A 664 27.46 15.17 13.33
CA LEU A 664 27.45 16.37 14.18
C LEU A 664 28.63 16.33 15.17
N ARG A 665 29.51 17.34 15.14
CA ARG A 665 30.71 17.45 16.00
C ARG A 665 30.60 18.54 17.08
N GLY A 666 29.74 19.50 16.85
CA GLY A 666 29.55 20.65 17.70
C GLY A 666 28.28 21.33 17.24
N GLU A 667 28.44 22.39 16.45
CA GLU A 667 27.32 23.12 15.88
C GLU A 667 27.44 23.22 14.37
N VAL A 668 26.30 23.07 13.69
CA VAL A 668 26.17 23.30 12.25
C VAL A 668 24.98 24.21 12.00
N THR A 669 25.08 25.04 10.97
CA THR A 669 23.95 25.84 10.47
C THR A 669 23.72 25.46 9.02
N LEU A 670 22.46 25.24 8.66
CA LEU A 670 22.02 24.95 7.29
C LEU A 670 20.87 25.88 6.89
N THR A 671 20.66 26.03 5.60
CA THR A 671 19.62 26.88 5.02
C THR A 671 18.58 26.04 4.27
N ARG A 672 17.32 26.44 4.37
CA ARG A 672 16.22 25.91 3.57
C ARG A 672 15.44 27.05 2.95
N THR A 673 14.82 26.79 1.81
CA THR A 673 13.93 27.73 1.12
C THR A 673 12.61 27.05 0.85
N VAL A 674 11.52 27.70 1.24
CA VAL A 674 10.16 27.21 0.97
C VAL A 674 9.45 28.17 0.02
N THR A 675 8.67 27.59 -0.88
CA THR A 675 7.78 28.30 -1.79
C THR A 675 6.35 28.12 -1.32
N ASN A 676 5.60 29.20 -1.19
CA ASN A 676 4.18 29.17 -0.88
C ASN A 676 3.38 28.79 -2.12
N VAL A 677 2.65 27.68 -2.03
CA VAL A 677 1.69 27.18 -3.04
C VAL A 677 0.26 27.16 -2.49
N GLY A 678 0.06 27.71 -1.29
CA GLY A 678 -1.24 27.92 -0.67
C GLY A 678 -1.78 29.34 -0.90
N PRO A 679 -2.65 29.83 0.00
CA PRO A 679 -3.18 31.19 -0.07
C PRO A 679 -2.07 32.25 -0.07
N VAL A 680 -2.24 33.30 -0.87
CA VAL A 680 -1.22 34.35 -1.09
C VAL A 680 -0.78 35.01 0.23
N ASN A 681 -1.73 35.38 1.08
CA ASN A 681 -1.46 36.01 2.37
C ASN A 681 -1.47 34.94 3.46
N SER A 682 -0.29 34.42 3.78
CA SER A 682 -0.13 33.34 4.76
C SER A 682 1.05 33.62 5.70
N VAL A 683 0.88 33.29 6.98
CA VAL A 683 1.93 33.36 8.00
C VAL A 683 2.09 31.99 8.64
N TYR A 684 3.29 31.43 8.51
CA TYR A 684 3.62 30.14 9.10
C TYR A 684 4.53 30.33 10.31
N LYS A 685 4.24 29.61 11.38
CA LYS A 685 5.06 29.57 12.61
C LYS A 685 5.80 28.25 12.72
N VAL A 686 7.01 28.28 13.25
CA VAL A 686 7.81 27.06 13.43
C VAL A 686 7.41 26.34 14.71
N VAL A 687 7.27 25.02 14.62
CA VAL A 687 7.16 24.09 15.75
C VAL A 687 8.28 23.07 15.62
N ILE A 688 9.05 22.89 16.71
CA ILE A 688 10.24 22.05 16.73
C ILE A 688 10.05 20.94 17.75
N ASP A 689 10.25 19.71 17.31
CA ASP A 689 10.39 18.53 18.15
C ASP A 689 11.85 18.06 18.02
N PRO A 690 12.74 18.45 18.95
CA PRO A 690 14.17 18.23 18.78
C PRO A 690 14.55 16.77 19.02
N PRO A 691 15.51 16.20 18.25
CA PRO A 691 16.06 14.89 18.56
C PRO A 691 16.67 14.84 19.97
N THR A 692 16.55 13.70 20.66
CA THR A 692 17.05 13.53 22.03
C THR A 692 18.51 13.96 22.17
N GLY A 693 18.78 14.91 23.06
CA GLY A 693 20.13 15.46 23.33
C GLY A 693 20.69 16.37 22.23
N VAL A 694 19.85 16.85 21.32
CA VAL A 694 20.18 17.79 20.24
C VAL A 694 19.35 19.06 20.41
N ASN A 695 19.99 20.22 20.32
CA ASN A 695 19.33 21.51 20.28
C ASN A 695 19.12 21.94 18.83
N VAL A 696 17.90 22.37 18.50
CA VAL A 696 17.54 22.86 17.16
C VAL A 696 16.91 24.24 17.30
N ALA A 697 17.47 25.24 16.63
CA ALA A 697 16.97 26.62 16.61
C ALA A 697 16.77 27.09 15.16
N VAL A 698 15.65 27.78 14.90
CA VAL A 698 15.24 28.20 13.55
C VAL A 698 15.10 29.73 13.50
N THR A 699 15.65 30.35 12.46
CA THR A 699 15.60 31.80 12.24
C THR A 699 15.23 32.13 10.79
N PRO A 700 14.20 32.97 10.54
CA PRO A 700 13.24 33.52 11.51
C PRO A 700 12.29 32.45 12.07
N THR A 701 11.59 32.74 13.16
CA THR A 701 10.57 31.82 13.75
C THR A 701 9.21 31.89 13.05
N GLU A 702 9.01 32.88 12.18
CA GLU A 702 7.80 33.08 11.39
C GLU A 702 8.16 33.38 9.93
N LEU A 703 7.40 32.83 8.99
CA LEU A 703 7.51 33.11 7.55
C LEU A 703 6.25 33.80 7.06
N VAL A 704 6.41 35.01 6.54
CA VAL A 704 5.32 35.85 6.01
C VAL A 704 5.38 35.87 4.49
N PHE A 705 4.26 35.49 3.86
CA PHE A 705 4.04 35.50 2.42
C PHE A 705 2.93 36.47 2.05
N ASP A 706 3.08 37.09 0.88
CA ASP A 706 2.14 38.04 0.28
C ASP A 706 2.22 37.95 -1.25
N SER A 707 1.50 38.83 -1.96
CA SER A 707 1.45 38.84 -3.43
C SER A 707 2.79 39.11 -4.12
N THR A 708 3.77 39.66 -3.40
CA THR A 708 5.11 39.97 -3.91
C THR A 708 6.17 38.97 -3.44
N THR A 709 5.92 38.28 -2.32
CA THR A 709 6.88 37.36 -1.71
C THR A 709 6.33 35.95 -1.65
N THR A 710 6.68 35.12 -2.64
CA THR A 710 6.26 33.72 -2.73
C THR A 710 7.30 32.73 -2.21
N LYS A 711 8.56 33.14 -2.05
CA LYS A 711 9.66 32.31 -1.53
C LYS A 711 10.27 32.94 -0.28
N ARG A 712 10.56 32.13 0.72
CA ARG A 712 11.26 32.55 1.94
C ARG A 712 12.31 31.52 2.34
N SER A 713 13.47 32.01 2.74
CA SER A 713 14.55 31.19 3.29
C SER A 713 14.60 31.32 4.80
N PHE A 714 15.03 30.25 5.47
CA PHE A 714 15.26 30.21 6.90
C PHE A 714 16.53 29.38 7.19
N THR A 715 17.16 29.65 8.32
CA THR A 715 18.32 28.91 8.80
C THR A 715 17.94 28.01 9.97
N VAL A 716 18.57 26.85 10.03
CA VAL A 716 18.44 25.89 11.13
C VAL A 716 19.81 25.67 11.74
N ARG A 717 19.96 26.07 13.00
CA ARG A 717 21.16 25.89 13.81
C ARG A 717 20.97 24.66 14.69
N VAL A 718 21.87 23.69 14.55
CA VAL A 718 21.80 22.39 15.25
C VAL A 718 23.08 22.19 16.06
N SER A 719 22.93 21.91 17.35
CA SER A 719 24.05 21.57 18.24
C SER A 719 23.73 20.37 19.12
N THR A 720 24.75 19.69 19.64
CA THR A 720 24.59 18.46 20.43
C THR A 720 25.12 18.61 21.85
N THR A 721 24.43 18.02 22.82
CA THR A 721 24.94 17.84 24.18
C THR A 721 25.66 16.50 24.37
N HIS A 722 25.57 15.61 23.39
CA HIS A 722 26.21 14.30 23.42
C HIS A 722 27.73 14.43 23.39
N LYS A 723 28.40 13.61 24.20
CA LYS A 723 29.87 13.56 24.32
C LYS A 723 30.46 12.22 23.84
N VAL A 724 29.68 11.47 23.06
CA VAL A 724 30.07 10.17 22.49
C VAL A 724 29.66 10.09 21.02
N ASN A 725 30.20 9.11 20.29
CA ASN A 725 29.58 8.71 19.02
C ASN A 725 28.22 8.08 19.34
N THR A 726 27.17 8.51 18.64
CA THR A 726 25.81 8.01 18.89
C THR A 726 25.29 7.21 17.71
N GLY A 727 24.15 6.53 17.91
CA GLY A 727 23.23 6.22 16.81
C GLY A 727 22.55 7.50 16.28
N TYR A 728 21.60 7.32 15.36
CA TYR A 728 20.73 8.42 14.96
C TYR A 728 19.62 8.63 15.98
N TYR A 729 19.40 9.89 16.34
CA TYR A 729 18.22 10.36 17.05
C TYR A 729 17.31 11.11 16.09
N PHE A 730 16.01 11.08 16.37
CA PHE A 730 14.98 11.57 15.47
C PHE A 730 14.11 12.63 16.13
N GLY A 731 13.62 13.56 15.33
CA GLY A 731 12.71 14.64 15.70
C GLY A 731 12.02 15.20 14.46
N SER A 732 11.42 16.39 14.56
CA SER A 732 10.77 17.05 13.43
C SER A 732 10.82 18.57 13.51
N LEU A 733 10.70 19.21 12.35
CA LEU A 733 10.48 20.65 12.20
C LEU A 733 9.20 20.83 11.38
N THR A 734 8.25 21.58 11.91
CA THR A 734 6.96 21.82 11.26
C THR A 734 6.70 23.31 11.08
N TRP A 735 6.41 23.73 9.86
CA TRP A 735 5.80 25.04 9.61
C TRP A 735 4.28 24.89 9.65
N THR A 736 3.63 25.59 10.56
CA THR A 736 2.18 25.50 10.78
C THR A 736 1.50 26.85 10.59
N ASP A 737 0.35 26.84 9.92
CA ASP A 737 -0.62 27.94 9.94
C ASP A 737 -1.96 27.42 10.50
N THR A 738 -3.07 28.13 10.29
CA THR A 738 -4.38 27.69 10.77
C THR A 738 -4.92 26.40 10.12
N LEU A 739 -4.39 25.97 8.97
CA LEU A 739 -4.92 24.90 8.12
C LEU A 739 -3.89 23.81 7.77
N HIS A 740 -2.64 24.21 7.55
CA HIS A 740 -1.55 23.42 7.01
C HIS A 740 -0.52 23.10 8.08
N ASN A 741 0.03 21.88 7.99
CA ASN A 741 1.20 21.46 8.76
C ASN A 741 2.22 20.91 7.76
N VAL A 742 3.31 21.65 7.57
CA VAL A 742 4.40 21.30 6.65
C VAL A 742 5.54 20.74 7.48
N ALA A 743 5.49 19.43 7.72
CA ALA A 743 6.41 18.75 8.64
C ALA A 743 7.56 18.08 7.88
N ILE A 744 8.79 18.26 8.35
CA ILE A 744 9.96 17.55 7.84
C ILE A 744 10.62 16.74 8.97
N PRO A 745 11.08 15.51 8.71
CA PRO A 745 11.84 14.74 9.68
C PRO A 745 13.24 15.34 9.89
N VAL A 746 13.72 15.27 11.13
CA VAL A 746 15.08 15.67 11.54
C VAL A 746 15.77 14.43 12.11
N SER A 747 16.91 14.05 11.55
CA SER A 747 17.69 12.86 11.97
C SER A 747 19.14 13.27 12.22
N VAL A 748 19.67 13.02 13.42
CA VAL A 748 21.00 13.52 13.81
C VAL A 748 21.81 12.43 14.48
N ARG A 749 23.06 12.29 14.05
CA ARG A 749 24.06 11.42 14.68
C ARG A 749 25.29 12.23 15.06
N THR A 750 25.76 12.06 16.29
CA THR A 750 26.99 12.69 16.78
C THR A 750 28.20 11.84 16.39
N GLN A 751 29.25 12.48 15.86
CA GLN A 751 30.51 11.81 15.50
C GLN A 751 31.70 12.60 16.06
N ILE A 752 32.20 12.17 17.21
CA ILE A 752 33.42 12.66 17.86
C ILE A 752 34.65 11.95 17.28
N LEU A 753 34.61 10.60 17.22
CA LEU A 753 35.64 9.81 16.56
C LEU A 753 35.28 9.59 15.09
N GLN A 754 36.14 10.06 14.19
CA GLN A 754 35.92 9.95 12.75
C GLN A 754 36.21 8.52 12.26
N ARG A 755 35.41 8.05 11.29
CA ARG A 755 35.59 6.71 10.66
C ARG A 755 35.68 5.57 11.70
N TYR A 756 34.94 5.73 12.79
CA TYR A 756 34.86 4.76 13.88
C TYR A 756 33.66 3.85 13.65
N TYR A 757 33.90 2.55 13.74
CA TYR A 757 32.88 1.51 13.78
C TYR A 757 32.93 0.88 15.17
N ASP A 758 31.76 0.70 15.78
CA ASP A 758 31.60 0.12 17.11
C ASP A 758 30.77 -1.16 17.00
N GLU A 759 31.28 -2.25 17.56
CA GLU A 759 30.57 -3.53 17.67
C GLU A 759 29.95 -3.74 19.05
N ASN A 760 30.18 -2.83 20.00
CA ASN A 760 29.78 -3.00 21.40
C ASN A 760 28.36 -2.54 21.72
#